data_AF-J4H5F8-F1
#
_entry.id   AF-J4H5F8-F1
#
_cell.length_a   1.000
_cell.length_b   1.000
_cell.length_c   1.000
_cell.angle_alpha   90.00
_cell.angle_beta   90.00
_cell.angle_gamma   90.00
#
_symmetry.space_group_name_H-M   'P 1'
#
loop_
_entity.id
_entity.type
_entity.pdbx_description
1 polymer ?
#
loop_
_entity_poly.entity_id
_entity_poly.type
_entity_poly.pdbx_seq_one_letter_code
_entity_poly.pdbx_strand_id
1 'polypeptide(L)'
;MSPHEEHISPEGIDEYNPPAPAASESFSLEGVPSGLSTDDYLDQGEVLKVIYAVAARERDNEDLERVWNNMPSSTVELKELQKMSERNSEKDAAKAMDLLRFKATLNISEDLVYVGEDRQKLEWQAKDHFVDFLMCVSRETGLDACIPNCPTDHTFVMQVDLQQRYRNFKAKHGELGFQSDGRMLYIGTTLSSDVWIAFAPNGALAGDPDSDAPFHAPKKDSRLTSSRSKAFLLFFATLLEEIQYGNIYVKPAFPYGPRNDFEWELREATNVLEHGHINLNVQQLKQISKLFKTWGDWVAAAPNHYRQDPFFRTHSPISVTCRYGQNQPICVPRQSAYEASIWDRERDYSKIRFVSMAIATHLSPREVESYEPIPDQEILRRHGEVFATDDVSPHDEPLDLPNYPLHDDNDRILPIYTQDGLLVPRQRAVFRNQPACAPLLDLSLAPELFNHGPNRRRRRRSPFSEGDNSDDSDVNLQDASIRVQVYPQALLMRYGNLQADSMSPLYDPFISDMERSIRAHIPPPRGDESSSDDDDFYDPDYSDRMDDPRRRHGGTGPIIIPQASQIYNEISHRSRPTAGQQDTCTGELSQAATGAWAKSVADKLSQSRLLERQRYDLPHQRFADKIQHDDCPRALRVENVFTIDLDNMPQDVRNGRFIYNKIVNPMVLATIHPDVAEPILRTTLVFRPKVFPSVYTWTSYPITAALQRQWEYIAPDLEKSQRPNQIAIEILSVLERCLAYAHTGNARVLATKLMTPLLLTRSLLECGLPCLNPSLVQVSSRASPPLRIAENRYPIELETIVMPALASTRACTLTWGREVASLCLLAQSCKSASLCLLAQSC
;
A
#
# COMPACT_ATOMS: atom_id res chain seq x y z
N MET A 1 -12.39 58.94 -32.70
CA MET A 1 -12.42 58.25 -34.00
C MET A 1 -11.09 57.51 -34.12
N SER A 2 -11.10 56.25 -33.67
CA SER A 2 -9.92 55.37 -33.62
C SER A 2 -9.91 54.48 -34.87
N PRO A 3 -8.75 54.23 -35.51
CA PRO A 3 -8.66 53.31 -36.63
C PRO A 3 -8.57 51.85 -36.14
N HIS A 4 -9.02 50.97 -37.02
CA HIS A 4 -9.13 49.52 -36.89
C HIS A 4 -7.79 48.81 -36.71
N GLU A 5 -7.69 47.94 -35.70
CA GLU A 5 -6.76 46.82 -35.65
C GLU A 5 -7.55 45.51 -35.88
N GLU A 6 -7.10 44.73 -36.87
CA GLU A 6 -7.62 43.40 -37.19
C GLU A 6 -7.18 42.40 -36.12
N HIS A 7 -8.13 41.87 -35.36
CA HIS A 7 -7.92 40.72 -34.49
C HIS A 7 -7.90 39.44 -35.32
N ILE A 8 -6.72 38.85 -35.48
CA ILE A 8 -6.57 37.44 -35.85
C ILE A 8 -6.73 36.61 -34.57
N SER A 9 -7.80 35.84 -34.48
CA SER A 9 -8.07 34.87 -33.42
C SER A 9 -7.15 33.65 -33.57
N PRO A 10 -6.43 33.21 -32.52
CA PRO A 10 -5.68 31.96 -32.56
C PRO A 10 -6.65 30.79 -32.29
N GLU A 11 -7.32 30.30 -33.34
CA GLU A 11 -7.89 28.96 -33.33
C GLU A 11 -6.75 27.96 -33.64
N GLY A 12 -6.51 27.01 -32.73
CA GLY A 12 -5.60 25.89 -33.00
C GLY A 12 -4.56 25.55 -31.92
N ILE A 13 -4.81 25.85 -30.65
CA ILE A 13 -4.09 25.19 -29.54
C ILE A 13 -5.02 24.10 -29.02
N ASP A 14 -4.84 22.87 -29.49
CA ASP A 14 -5.35 21.70 -28.80
C ASP A 14 -4.74 21.71 -27.39
N GLU A 15 -5.55 22.10 -26.39
CA GLU A 15 -5.24 21.86 -24.99
C GLU A 15 -5.03 20.36 -24.82
N TYR A 16 -3.77 19.97 -24.69
CA TYR A 16 -3.40 18.64 -24.21
C TYR A 16 -3.96 18.51 -22.79
N ASN A 17 -5.19 18.00 -22.69
CA ASN A 17 -5.76 17.53 -21.44
C ASN A 17 -4.82 16.42 -20.95
N PRO A 18 -4.12 16.60 -19.81
CA PRO A 18 -3.36 15.51 -19.24
C PRO A 18 -4.34 14.33 -19.02
N PRO A 19 -3.90 13.07 -19.21
CA PRO A 19 -4.75 11.93 -18.91
C PRO A 19 -5.31 12.10 -17.50
N ALA A 20 -6.62 11.86 -17.35
CA ALA A 20 -7.30 11.86 -16.06
C ALA A 20 -6.42 11.14 -15.02
N PRO A 21 -6.35 11.65 -13.77
CA PRO A 21 -5.47 11.07 -12.76
C PRO A 21 -5.70 9.56 -12.72
N ALA A 22 -4.61 8.81 -12.92
CA ALA A 22 -4.63 7.36 -12.79
C ALA A 22 -5.31 7.00 -11.47
N ALA A 23 -6.12 5.94 -11.48
CA ALA A 23 -6.81 5.37 -10.32
C ALA A 23 -5.98 5.59 -9.04
N SER A 24 -6.58 6.18 -8.01
CA SER A 24 -5.92 6.31 -6.70
C SER A 24 -5.53 4.90 -6.24
N GLU A 25 -4.25 4.53 -6.34
CA GLU A 25 -3.77 3.26 -5.85
C GLU A 25 -3.67 3.32 -4.31
N SER A 26 -3.88 2.20 -3.62
CA SER A 26 -3.55 2.09 -2.20
C SER A 26 -2.09 2.50 -1.98
N PHE A 27 -1.84 3.29 -0.94
CA PHE A 27 -0.48 3.53 -0.49
C PHE A 27 0.20 2.18 -0.19
N SER A 28 1.43 1.99 -0.67
CA SER A 28 2.22 0.79 -0.40
C SER A 28 3.70 1.14 -0.32
N LEU A 29 4.36 0.64 0.73
CA LEU A 29 5.79 0.83 0.93
C LEU A 29 6.65 0.16 -0.15
N GLU A 30 6.14 -0.94 -0.74
CA GLU A 30 6.77 -1.60 -1.89
C GLU A 30 6.75 -0.80 -3.19
N GLY A 31 5.89 0.22 -3.27
CA GLY A 31 5.71 1.04 -4.47
C GLY A 31 6.98 1.84 -4.77
N VAL A 32 7.74 1.40 -5.77
CA VAL A 32 8.91 2.14 -6.27
C VAL A 32 8.54 2.91 -7.53
N PRO A 33 8.88 4.21 -7.63
CA PRO A 33 8.73 4.96 -8.87
C PRO A 33 9.40 4.24 -10.03
N SER A 34 8.67 4.14 -11.14
CA SER A 34 9.10 3.42 -12.34
C SER A 34 10.46 3.92 -12.86
N GLY A 35 10.75 5.22 -12.72
CA GLY A 35 12.00 5.88 -13.14
C GLY A 35 13.27 5.36 -12.46
N LEU A 36 13.18 4.94 -11.19
CA LEU A 36 14.31 4.44 -10.40
C LEU A 36 14.23 2.94 -10.08
N SER A 37 13.15 2.26 -10.46
CA SER A 37 13.16 0.78 -10.46
C SER A 37 14.30 0.27 -11.35
N THR A 38 14.92 -0.83 -10.98
CA THR A 38 15.91 -1.50 -11.83
C THR A 38 15.59 -2.97 -11.94
N ASP A 39 16.10 -3.65 -12.97
CA ASP A 39 15.85 -5.08 -13.18
C ASP A 39 16.87 -5.93 -12.37
N ASP A 40 18.03 -5.36 -12.05
CA ASP A 40 19.12 -5.94 -11.23
C ASP A 40 19.08 -5.46 -9.77
N TYR A 41 17.92 -5.55 -9.14
CA TYR A 41 17.72 -5.02 -7.79
C TYR A 41 18.06 -6.01 -6.67
N LEU A 42 18.25 -5.47 -5.46
CA LEU A 42 18.36 -6.26 -4.24
C LEU A 42 16.96 -6.62 -3.69
N ASP A 43 16.71 -7.89 -3.37
CA ASP A 43 15.45 -8.31 -2.74
C ASP A 43 15.26 -7.65 -1.37
N GLN A 44 14.04 -7.18 -1.08
CA GLN A 44 13.77 -6.43 0.15
C GLN A 44 13.99 -7.28 1.41
N GLY A 45 13.82 -8.60 1.34
CA GLY A 45 14.07 -9.51 2.46
C GLY A 45 15.55 -9.55 2.87
N GLU A 46 16.46 -9.15 1.97
CA GLU A 46 17.89 -9.05 2.28
C GLU A 46 18.19 -7.91 3.25
N VAL A 47 17.40 -6.83 3.24
CA VAL A 47 17.58 -5.69 4.17
C VAL A 47 17.37 -6.14 5.61
N LEU A 48 16.29 -6.87 5.87
CA LEU A 48 16.00 -7.43 7.20
C LEU A 48 17.13 -8.34 7.66
N LYS A 49 17.58 -9.23 6.78
CA LYS A 49 18.67 -10.16 7.08
C LYS A 49 19.97 -9.42 7.40
N VAL A 50 20.31 -8.31 6.75
CA VAL A 50 21.50 -7.50 7.13
C VAL A 50 21.34 -6.85 8.51
N ILE A 51 20.15 -6.33 8.83
CA ILE A 51 19.87 -5.73 10.14
C ILE A 51 20.08 -6.75 11.28
N TYR A 52 19.76 -8.03 11.05
CA TYR A 52 20.01 -9.13 12.00
C TYR A 52 21.41 -9.72 11.93
N ALA A 53 21.91 -9.92 10.72
CA ALA A 53 23.10 -10.71 10.43
C ALA A 53 24.34 -9.84 10.32
N VAL A 54 24.60 -8.98 11.32
CA VAL A 54 25.88 -8.26 11.48
C VAL A 54 27.13 -9.19 11.39
N ALA A 55 26.98 -10.52 11.20
CA ALA A 55 28.07 -11.47 11.06
C ALA A 55 28.01 -12.49 9.90
N ALA A 56 27.05 -12.51 8.95
CA ALA A 56 27.04 -13.64 7.99
C ALA A 56 26.41 -13.37 6.61
N ARG A 57 27.22 -12.94 5.60
CA ARG A 57 26.85 -13.03 4.17
C ARG A 57 28.01 -13.33 3.21
N GLU A 58 27.59 -13.78 2.04
CA GLU A 58 28.24 -14.66 1.04
C GLU A 58 29.46 -14.06 0.30
N ARG A 59 30.33 -14.98 -0.14
CA ARG A 59 31.78 -14.82 -0.37
C ARG A 59 32.13 -14.75 -1.86
N ASP A 60 31.59 -13.79 -2.59
CA ASP A 60 31.74 -13.84 -4.06
C ASP A 60 32.86 -12.95 -4.61
N ASN A 61 33.39 -12.00 -3.82
CA ASN A 61 34.49 -11.13 -4.29
C ASN A 61 35.49 -10.78 -3.18
N GLU A 62 36.57 -11.57 -3.09
CA GLU A 62 37.66 -11.39 -2.11
C GLU A 62 38.30 -9.99 -2.17
N ASP A 63 38.36 -9.38 -3.35
CA ASP A 63 38.93 -8.04 -3.52
C ASP A 63 38.03 -6.96 -2.92
N LEU A 64 36.72 -7.02 -3.14
CA LEU A 64 35.76 -6.09 -2.53
C LEU A 64 35.72 -6.26 -1.01
N GLU A 65 35.78 -7.49 -0.50
CA GLU A 65 35.90 -7.76 0.94
C GLU A 65 37.17 -7.15 1.52
N ARG A 66 38.31 -7.37 0.87
CA ARG A 66 39.58 -6.81 1.31
C ARG A 66 39.54 -5.28 1.33
N VAL A 67 38.98 -4.65 0.29
CA VAL A 67 38.83 -3.18 0.27
C VAL A 67 37.93 -2.75 1.43
N TRP A 68 36.74 -3.32 1.56
CA TRP A 68 35.77 -2.97 2.60
C TRP A 68 36.34 -3.10 4.01
N ASN A 69 37.00 -4.22 4.31
CA ASN A 69 37.59 -4.49 5.62
C ASN A 69 38.72 -3.52 5.95
N ASN A 70 39.50 -3.09 4.95
CA ASN A 70 40.57 -2.11 5.12
C ASN A 70 40.10 -0.64 5.13
N MET A 71 38.84 -0.37 4.80
CA MET A 71 38.33 1.01 4.86
C MET A 71 38.27 1.51 6.31
N PRO A 72 38.62 2.78 6.57
CA PRO A 72 38.45 3.37 7.88
C PRO A 72 36.96 3.42 8.27
N SER A 73 36.70 3.19 9.55
CA SER A 73 35.38 3.32 10.16
C SER A 73 35.33 4.54 11.07
N SER A 74 34.18 5.20 11.12
CA SER A 74 33.92 6.31 12.04
C SER A 74 32.46 6.27 12.50
N THR A 75 32.21 6.86 13.66
CA THR A 75 30.84 7.13 14.14
C THR A 75 30.58 8.62 14.02
N VAL A 76 29.44 8.98 13.43
CA VAL A 76 29.01 10.35 13.20
C VAL A 76 27.78 10.63 14.05
N GLU A 77 27.84 11.68 14.86
CA GLU A 77 26.68 12.12 15.64
C GLU A 77 25.64 12.78 14.73
N LEU A 78 24.36 12.43 14.89
CA LEU A 78 23.26 13.03 14.12
C LEU A 78 23.22 14.56 14.24
N LYS A 79 23.55 15.10 15.42
CA LYS A 79 23.69 16.54 15.65
C LYS A 79 24.78 17.21 14.81
N GLU A 80 25.83 16.48 14.47
CA GLU A 80 26.88 17.01 13.62
C GLU A 80 26.34 17.21 12.20
N LEU A 81 25.59 16.24 11.69
CA LEU A 81 24.91 16.34 10.39
C LEU A 81 23.84 17.42 10.38
N GLN A 82 23.06 17.55 11.46
CA GLN A 82 22.13 18.66 11.65
C GLN A 82 22.85 20.01 11.49
N LYS A 83 23.92 20.23 12.26
CA LYS A 83 24.68 21.49 12.21
C LYS A 83 25.31 21.76 10.84
N MET A 84 25.73 20.72 10.11
CA MET A 84 26.27 20.88 8.76
C MET A 84 25.17 21.25 7.76
N SER A 85 24.04 20.54 7.82
CA SER A 85 22.90 20.73 6.93
C SER A 85 22.23 22.09 7.12
N GLU A 86 22.01 22.52 8.38
CA GLU A 86 21.37 23.81 8.68
C GLU A 86 22.24 25.01 8.32
N ARG A 87 23.56 24.92 8.52
CA ARG A 87 24.49 26.00 8.14
C ARG A 87 24.70 26.06 6.62
N ASN A 88 24.64 24.91 5.95
CA ASN A 88 24.77 24.75 4.50
C ASN A 88 25.91 25.57 3.86
N SER A 89 27.04 25.71 4.55
CA SER A 89 28.19 26.47 4.03
C SER A 89 29.01 25.61 3.08
N GLU A 90 29.78 26.23 2.17
CA GLU A 90 30.67 25.49 1.25
C GLU A 90 31.66 24.57 1.99
N LYS A 91 32.12 25.03 3.17
CA LYS A 91 32.99 24.25 4.08
C LYS A 91 32.25 23.04 4.65
N ASP A 92 31.00 23.21 5.06
CA ASP A 92 30.18 22.12 5.59
C ASP A 92 29.78 21.12 4.49
N ALA A 93 29.47 21.59 3.28
CA ALA A 93 29.24 20.73 2.11
C ALA A 93 30.48 19.92 1.76
N ALA A 94 31.68 20.52 1.82
CA ALA A 94 32.94 19.81 1.63
C ALA A 94 33.16 18.74 2.71
N LYS A 95 32.93 19.08 3.98
CA LYS A 95 33.05 18.15 5.10
C LYS A 95 32.04 17.00 5.01
N ALA A 96 30.80 17.28 4.62
CA ALA A 96 29.77 16.27 4.43
C ALA A 96 30.12 15.30 3.30
N MET A 97 30.62 15.81 2.17
CA MET A 97 31.11 14.96 1.08
C MET A 97 32.31 14.09 1.48
N ASP A 98 33.17 14.55 2.38
CA ASP A 98 34.30 13.74 2.85
C ASP A 98 33.83 12.51 3.66
N LEU A 99 32.60 12.51 4.20
CA LEU A 99 31.99 11.33 4.82
C LEU A 99 31.79 10.17 3.83
N LEU A 100 31.68 10.45 2.52
CA LEU A 100 31.55 9.42 1.48
C LEU A 100 32.82 8.57 1.30
N ARG A 101 33.93 8.92 1.97
CA ARG A 101 35.23 8.23 1.84
C ARG A 101 35.43 7.10 2.83
N PHE A 102 34.59 7.00 3.86
CA PHE A 102 34.79 6.06 4.97
C PHE A 102 33.48 5.46 5.47
N LYS A 103 33.57 4.32 6.16
CA LYS A 103 32.41 3.63 6.72
C LYS A 103 31.90 4.44 7.91
N ALA A 104 30.78 5.12 7.74
CA ALA A 104 30.23 5.98 8.77
C ALA A 104 28.95 5.37 9.36
N THR A 105 28.96 5.06 10.66
CA THR A 105 27.75 4.68 11.38
C THR A 105 27.15 5.89 12.08
N LEU A 106 25.83 6.01 12.08
CA LEU A 106 25.15 7.13 12.72
C LEU A 106 24.87 6.82 14.19
N ASN A 107 25.22 7.75 15.07
CA ASN A 107 24.79 7.75 16.47
C ASN A 107 23.68 8.79 16.68
N ILE A 108 22.59 8.37 17.33
CA ILE A 108 21.47 9.26 17.69
C ILE A 108 21.66 9.67 19.15
N SER A 109 22.01 10.93 19.38
CA SER A 109 22.20 11.46 20.72
C SER A 109 20.88 11.40 21.53
N GLU A 110 20.96 11.05 22.82
CA GLU A 110 19.79 10.85 23.69
C GLU A 110 18.89 12.08 23.82
N ASP A 111 19.43 13.28 23.62
CA ASP A 111 18.63 14.51 23.69
C ASP A 111 17.78 14.77 22.44
N LEU A 112 17.94 13.99 21.37
CA LEU A 112 17.09 14.06 20.18
C LEU A 112 15.87 13.11 20.26
N VAL A 113 15.85 12.21 21.24
CA VAL A 113 14.87 11.14 21.38
C VAL A 113 14.39 11.01 22.83
N TYR A 114 13.33 10.23 23.04
CA TYR A 114 12.89 9.81 24.38
C TYR A 114 13.37 8.38 24.65
N VAL A 115 14.26 8.22 25.63
CA VAL A 115 14.88 6.96 26.04
C VAL A 115 14.79 6.76 27.55
N GLY A 116 14.81 5.52 28.04
CA GLY A 116 14.77 5.24 29.47
C GLY A 116 13.56 5.86 30.18
N GLU A 117 13.80 6.51 31.32
CA GLU A 117 12.76 7.16 32.15
C GLU A 117 12.06 8.32 31.42
N ASP A 118 12.71 8.97 30.45
CA ASP A 118 12.10 10.06 29.68
C ASP A 118 10.89 9.58 28.87
N ARG A 119 10.75 8.27 28.60
CA ARG A 119 9.55 7.71 27.97
C ARG A 119 8.29 7.87 28.82
N GLN A 120 8.42 8.00 30.14
CA GLN A 120 7.28 8.24 31.03
C GLN A 120 6.68 9.66 30.86
N LYS A 121 7.40 10.55 30.15
CA LYS A 121 6.90 11.89 29.79
C LYS A 121 6.06 11.88 28.52
N LEU A 122 5.77 10.71 27.95
CA LEU A 122 5.00 10.57 26.73
C LEU A 122 3.61 10.02 27.02
N GLU A 123 2.59 10.70 26.51
CA GLU A 123 1.24 10.17 26.39
C GLU A 123 1.01 9.74 24.94
N TRP A 124 0.59 8.49 24.74
CA TRP A 124 0.19 7.99 23.42
C TRP A 124 -1.29 8.20 23.18
N GLN A 125 -1.62 8.81 22.05
CA GLN A 125 -3.00 9.05 21.63
C GLN A 125 -3.34 8.20 20.42
N ALA A 126 -4.46 7.48 20.48
CA ALA A 126 -5.01 6.70 19.39
C ALA A 126 -6.46 7.13 19.14
N LYS A 127 -6.63 8.29 18.49
CA LYS A 127 -7.95 8.93 18.29
C LYS A 127 -8.41 8.94 16.84
N ASP A 128 -7.46 8.80 15.92
CA ASP A 128 -7.72 8.91 14.49
C ASP A 128 -7.66 7.52 13.88
N HIS A 129 -8.80 7.07 13.38
CA HIS A 129 -8.99 5.78 12.75
C HIS A 129 -9.60 5.98 11.36
N PHE A 130 -9.13 5.23 10.38
CA PHE A 130 -9.46 5.44 8.98
C PHE A 130 -9.76 4.14 8.25
N VAL A 131 -10.62 4.24 7.23
CA VAL A 131 -10.73 3.23 6.18
C VAL A 131 -9.99 3.75 4.95
N ASP A 132 -8.93 3.06 4.55
CA ASP A 132 -8.10 3.43 3.39
C ASP A 132 -8.41 2.63 2.14
N PHE A 133 -9.00 1.46 2.32
CA PHE A 133 -9.36 0.55 1.26
C PHE A 133 -10.68 -0.11 1.62
N LEU A 134 -11.59 -0.17 0.65
CA LEU A 134 -12.81 -0.96 0.73
C LEU A 134 -13.12 -1.54 -0.64
N MET A 135 -13.24 -2.86 -0.69
CA MET A 135 -13.67 -3.60 -1.87
C MET A 135 -14.81 -4.54 -1.49
N CYS A 136 -15.85 -4.54 -2.32
CA CYS A 136 -17.00 -5.43 -2.14
C CYS A 136 -17.24 -6.22 -3.42
N VAL A 137 -17.47 -7.52 -3.26
CA VAL A 137 -17.69 -8.46 -4.36
C VAL A 137 -19.09 -9.04 -4.27
N SER A 138 -19.87 -8.90 -5.34
CA SER A 138 -21.20 -9.51 -5.44
C SER A 138 -21.13 -11.02 -5.26
N ARG A 139 -22.12 -11.59 -4.55
CA ARG A 139 -22.24 -13.03 -4.34
C ARG A 139 -22.69 -13.78 -5.58
N GLU A 140 -23.57 -13.17 -6.37
CA GLU A 140 -24.20 -13.76 -7.54
C GLU A 140 -24.11 -12.82 -8.75
N THR A 141 -24.50 -13.34 -9.92
CA THR A 141 -24.61 -12.56 -11.17
C THR A 141 -25.51 -11.35 -10.97
N GLY A 142 -24.96 -10.16 -11.17
CA GLY A 142 -25.68 -8.92 -10.88
C GLY A 142 -24.77 -7.72 -10.59
N LEU A 143 -25.42 -6.61 -10.23
CA LEU A 143 -24.79 -5.35 -9.82
C LEU A 143 -24.93 -5.08 -8.32
N ASP A 144 -25.11 -6.12 -7.51
CA ASP A 144 -25.46 -5.96 -6.09
C ASP A 144 -24.40 -5.24 -5.26
N ALA A 145 -23.11 -5.31 -5.64
CA ALA A 145 -22.08 -4.50 -4.99
C ALA A 145 -22.30 -3.00 -5.22
N CYS A 146 -22.98 -2.60 -6.28
CA CYS A 146 -23.19 -1.19 -6.61
C CYS A 146 -24.49 -0.62 -6.02
N ILE A 147 -25.38 -1.47 -5.50
CA ILE A 147 -26.75 -1.09 -5.12
C ILE A 147 -26.80 -0.71 -3.63
N PRO A 148 -27.24 0.51 -3.28
CA PRO A 148 -27.43 0.88 -1.90
C PRO A 148 -28.63 0.14 -1.28
N ASN A 149 -28.53 -0.14 0.01
CA ASN A 149 -29.60 -0.74 0.80
C ASN A 149 -30.63 0.31 1.21
N CYS A 150 -31.26 0.90 0.21
CA CYS A 150 -32.37 1.83 0.38
C CYS A 150 -33.42 1.59 -0.72
N PRO A 151 -34.71 1.84 -0.44
CA PRO A 151 -35.74 1.73 -1.47
C PRO A 151 -35.54 2.78 -2.58
N THR A 152 -35.20 4.01 -2.18
CA THR A 152 -34.99 5.17 -3.06
C THR A 152 -33.95 6.10 -2.45
N ASP A 153 -33.09 6.67 -3.28
CA ASP A 153 -32.19 7.77 -2.93
C ASP A 153 -32.09 8.71 -4.14
N HIS A 154 -32.50 9.97 -3.96
CA HIS A 154 -32.51 10.97 -5.04
C HIS A 154 -31.14 11.59 -5.29
N THR A 155 -30.17 11.37 -4.39
CA THR A 155 -28.80 11.85 -4.49
C THR A 155 -27.86 10.79 -5.08
N PHE A 156 -28.28 9.52 -5.04
CA PHE A 156 -27.50 8.43 -5.58
C PHE A 156 -27.54 8.40 -7.11
N VAL A 157 -26.35 8.42 -7.71
CA VAL A 157 -26.14 8.19 -9.13
C VAL A 157 -24.92 7.28 -9.30
N MET A 158 -25.10 6.20 -10.06
CA MET A 158 -23.99 5.45 -10.63
C MET A 158 -23.69 6.02 -12.01
N GLN A 159 -22.46 6.48 -12.22
CA GLN A 159 -21.98 7.00 -13.48
C GLN A 159 -21.27 5.88 -14.24
N VAL A 160 -21.93 5.36 -15.25
CA VAL A 160 -21.38 4.33 -16.14
C VAL A 160 -20.56 5.00 -17.24
N ASP A 161 -19.33 4.50 -17.43
CA ASP A 161 -18.40 4.86 -18.51
C ASP A 161 -17.89 3.58 -19.18
N LEU A 162 -18.37 3.35 -20.40
CA LEU A 162 -18.05 2.17 -21.19
C LEU A 162 -16.87 2.37 -22.15
N GLN A 163 -16.32 3.59 -22.22
CA GLN A 163 -15.19 3.93 -23.09
C GLN A 163 -13.84 3.54 -22.44
N GLN A 164 -13.78 3.50 -21.11
CA GLN A 164 -12.57 3.19 -20.34
C GLN A 164 -12.28 1.69 -20.14
N ARG A 165 -12.72 0.83 -21.06
CA ARG A 165 -12.54 -0.63 -21.01
C ARG A 165 -11.08 -1.13 -20.96
N TYR A 166 -10.12 -0.25 -21.22
CA TYR A 166 -8.68 -0.54 -21.23
C TYR A 166 -8.00 -0.38 -19.86
N ARG A 167 -8.74 0.04 -18.82
CA ARG A 167 -8.22 0.15 -17.45
C ARG A 167 -7.89 -1.24 -16.89
N ASN A 168 -6.72 -1.39 -16.28
CA ASN A 168 -6.32 -2.61 -15.61
C ASN A 168 -6.82 -2.59 -14.16
N PHE A 169 -7.45 -3.67 -13.70
CA PHE A 169 -7.85 -3.83 -12.31
C PHE A 169 -6.60 -4.05 -11.45
N LYS A 170 -6.52 -3.31 -10.34
CA LYS A 170 -5.45 -3.43 -9.36
C LYS A 170 -6.07 -3.48 -7.98
N ALA A 171 -6.07 -4.66 -7.36
CA ALA A 171 -6.39 -4.84 -5.95
C ALA A 171 -5.37 -5.76 -5.29
N LYS A 172 -4.37 -5.15 -4.64
CA LYS A 172 -3.20 -5.89 -4.10
C LYS A 172 -3.62 -6.89 -3.03
N HIS A 173 -4.56 -6.48 -2.19
CA HIS A 173 -5.02 -7.22 -1.00
C HIS A 173 -6.55 -7.50 -1.03
N GLY A 174 -7.17 -7.36 -2.21
CA GLY A 174 -8.60 -7.59 -2.36
C GLY A 174 -8.90 -9.05 -2.71
N GLU A 175 -9.84 -9.66 -1.99
CA GLU A 175 -10.30 -11.02 -2.25
C GLU A 175 -11.42 -11.04 -3.31
N LEU A 176 -11.22 -11.81 -4.38
CA LEU A 176 -12.23 -12.05 -5.41
C LEU A 176 -12.84 -13.45 -5.33
N GLY A 177 -12.15 -14.40 -4.70
CA GLY A 177 -12.44 -15.84 -4.77
C GLY A 177 -12.00 -16.52 -6.06
N PHE A 178 -11.26 -15.81 -6.93
CA PHE A 178 -10.70 -16.34 -8.19
C PHE A 178 -9.60 -15.40 -8.74
N GLN A 179 -8.77 -15.90 -9.67
CA GLN A 179 -7.75 -15.07 -10.34
C GLN A 179 -8.39 -14.06 -11.30
N SER A 180 -7.97 -12.80 -11.23
CA SER A 180 -8.51 -11.71 -12.07
C SER A 180 -7.95 -11.65 -13.51
N ASP A 181 -6.93 -12.43 -13.84
CA ASP A 181 -6.26 -12.44 -15.14
C ASP A 181 -7.27 -12.64 -16.29
N GLY A 182 -7.34 -11.68 -17.22
CA GLY A 182 -8.23 -11.73 -18.38
C GLY A 182 -9.73 -11.76 -18.08
N ARG A 183 -10.17 -11.29 -16.90
CA ARG A 183 -11.54 -11.47 -16.37
C ARG A 183 -12.22 -10.17 -15.88
N MET A 184 -11.53 -9.04 -15.91
CA MET A 184 -12.01 -7.77 -15.36
C MET A 184 -12.35 -6.76 -16.46
N LEU A 185 -13.40 -5.98 -16.23
CA LEU A 185 -13.81 -4.87 -17.08
C LEU A 185 -14.27 -3.69 -16.22
N TYR A 186 -13.64 -2.53 -16.41
CA TYR A 186 -14.13 -1.29 -15.78
C TYR A 186 -15.40 -0.80 -16.47
N ILE A 187 -16.39 -0.36 -15.69
CA ILE A 187 -17.67 0.13 -16.23
C ILE A 187 -18.12 1.48 -15.66
N GLY A 188 -17.36 2.12 -14.78
CA GLY A 188 -17.68 3.46 -14.27
C GLY A 188 -17.42 3.63 -12.77
N THR A 189 -18.15 4.54 -12.13
CA THR A 189 -18.00 4.88 -10.72
C THR A 189 -19.34 4.99 -9.99
N THR A 190 -19.32 4.76 -8.67
CA THR A 190 -20.44 5.03 -7.76
C THR A 190 -19.90 5.40 -6.38
N LEU A 191 -20.44 6.44 -5.74
CA LEU A 191 -20.05 6.87 -4.38
C LEU A 191 -18.51 6.92 -4.18
N SER A 192 -17.79 7.51 -5.14
CA SER A 192 -16.32 7.59 -5.17
C SER A 192 -15.58 6.23 -5.23
N SER A 193 -16.28 5.15 -5.54
CA SER A 193 -15.73 3.82 -5.81
C SER A 193 -15.67 3.56 -7.30
N ASP A 194 -14.58 2.98 -7.78
CA ASP A 194 -14.52 2.40 -9.12
C ASP A 194 -15.40 1.15 -9.18
N VAL A 195 -16.15 0.99 -10.28
CA VAL A 195 -17.02 -0.15 -10.52
C VAL A 195 -16.46 -1.00 -11.65
N TRP A 196 -16.37 -2.30 -11.36
CA TRP A 196 -15.86 -3.31 -12.25
C TRP A 196 -16.88 -4.42 -12.43
N ILE A 197 -16.85 -5.05 -13.59
CA ILE A 197 -17.48 -6.33 -13.86
C ILE A 197 -16.38 -7.38 -13.88
N ALA A 198 -16.51 -8.36 -13.02
CA ALA A 198 -15.64 -9.50 -12.97
C ALA A 198 -16.38 -10.73 -13.53
N PHE A 199 -15.73 -11.45 -14.43
CA PHE A 199 -16.24 -12.72 -14.93
C PHE A 199 -15.74 -13.83 -14.02
N ALA A 200 -16.52 -14.15 -13.00
CA ALA A 200 -16.19 -15.16 -12.01
C ALA A 200 -16.43 -16.57 -12.58
N PRO A 201 -15.50 -17.52 -12.40
CA PRO A 201 -15.75 -18.93 -12.73
C PRO A 201 -17.00 -19.44 -12.01
N ASN A 202 -17.84 -20.20 -12.71
CA ASN A 202 -19.11 -20.70 -12.14
C ASN A 202 -18.87 -21.63 -10.93
N GLY A 203 -17.75 -22.37 -10.91
CA GLY A 203 -17.34 -23.16 -9.74
C GLY A 203 -17.06 -22.29 -8.51
N ALA A 204 -16.35 -21.18 -8.70
CA ALA A 204 -16.10 -20.22 -7.63
C ALA A 204 -17.42 -19.68 -7.05
N LEU A 205 -18.40 -19.33 -7.89
CA LEU A 205 -19.74 -18.89 -7.44
C LEU A 205 -20.55 -19.98 -6.73
N ALA A 206 -20.33 -21.25 -7.09
CA ALA A 206 -20.96 -22.40 -6.44
C ALA A 206 -20.35 -22.75 -5.08
N GLY A 207 -19.31 -22.04 -4.65
CA GLY A 207 -18.61 -22.30 -3.39
C GLY A 207 -17.51 -23.37 -3.50
N ASP A 208 -17.12 -23.75 -4.72
CA ASP A 208 -15.95 -24.58 -4.98
C ASP A 208 -14.77 -23.64 -5.28
N PRO A 209 -13.92 -23.32 -4.28
CA PRO A 209 -12.77 -22.46 -4.52
C PRO A 209 -11.85 -23.14 -5.54
N ASP A 210 -11.37 -22.35 -6.51
CA ASP A 210 -10.38 -22.82 -7.48
C ASP A 210 -9.12 -23.24 -6.70
N SER A 211 -8.88 -24.54 -6.53
CA SER A 211 -7.87 -25.10 -5.59
C SER A 211 -6.43 -24.63 -5.87
N ASP A 212 -6.19 -24.10 -7.07
CA ASP A 212 -4.86 -23.77 -7.59
C ASP A 212 -4.60 -22.26 -7.72
N ALA A 213 -5.51 -21.41 -7.28
CA ALA A 213 -5.39 -19.96 -7.42
C ALA A 213 -4.82 -19.28 -6.15
N PRO A 214 -3.57 -18.74 -6.17
CA PRO A 214 -3.09 -17.95 -5.05
C PRO A 214 -3.97 -16.69 -4.84
N PHE A 215 -4.29 -16.42 -3.57
CA PHE A 215 -5.13 -15.34 -3.03
C PHE A 215 -4.60 -13.90 -3.25
N HIS A 216 -3.73 -13.67 -4.24
CA HIS A 216 -3.03 -12.38 -4.38
C HIS A 216 -3.18 -11.75 -5.77
N ALA A 217 -2.97 -10.44 -5.78
CA ALA A 217 -3.03 -9.50 -6.91
C ALA A 217 -2.71 -10.07 -8.31
N PRO A 218 -3.33 -9.54 -9.39
CA PRO A 218 -3.07 -9.98 -10.75
C PRO A 218 -1.58 -9.93 -11.07
N LYS A 219 -0.98 -11.09 -11.35
CA LYS A 219 0.39 -11.18 -11.88
C LYS A 219 0.43 -10.86 -13.38
N LYS A 220 -0.73 -10.85 -14.05
CA LYS A 220 -0.87 -10.61 -15.48
C LYS A 220 -1.91 -9.53 -15.77
N ASP A 221 -2.14 -9.28 -17.04
CA ASP A 221 -3.17 -8.37 -17.52
C ASP A 221 -4.57 -8.86 -17.11
N SER A 222 -5.26 -8.12 -16.25
CA SER A 222 -6.60 -8.47 -15.76
C SER A 222 -7.69 -8.21 -16.80
N ARG A 223 -7.39 -7.45 -17.86
CA ARG A 223 -8.38 -6.94 -18.80
C ARG A 223 -8.97 -8.05 -19.66
N LEU A 224 -10.28 -8.02 -19.87
CA LEU A 224 -10.91 -8.82 -20.91
C LEU A 224 -10.25 -8.57 -22.28
N THR A 225 -10.25 -9.60 -23.12
CA THR A 225 -9.88 -9.42 -24.53
C THR A 225 -10.85 -8.47 -25.22
N SER A 226 -10.40 -7.80 -26.30
CA SER A 226 -11.24 -6.87 -27.08
C SER A 226 -12.59 -7.51 -27.46
N SER A 227 -12.56 -8.72 -28.02
CA SER A 227 -13.77 -9.48 -28.38
C SER A 227 -14.71 -9.71 -27.19
N ARG A 228 -14.16 -10.11 -26.03
CA ARG A 228 -14.98 -10.42 -24.84
C ARG A 228 -15.61 -9.16 -24.22
N SER A 229 -14.85 -8.08 -24.17
CA SER A 229 -15.36 -6.79 -23.70
C SER A 229 -16.52 -6.29 -24.57
N LYS A 230 -16.41 -6.39 -25.90
CA LYS A 230 -17.49 -5.99 -26.83
C LYS A 230 -18.76 -6.82 -26.65
N ALA A 231 -18.63 -8.13 -26.44
CA ALA A 231 -19.79 -8.99 -26.17
C ALA A 231 -20.53 -8.55 -24.89
N PHE A 232 -19.79 -8.24 -23.83
CA PHE A 232 -20.39 -7.71 -22.60
C PHE A 232 -21.05 -6.34 -22.83
N LEU A 233 -20.40 -5.43 -23.57
CA LEU A 233 -20.98 -4.11 -23.87
C LEU A 233 -22.29 -4.23 -24.65
N LEU A 234 -22.39 -5.17 -25.59
CA LEU A 234 -23.63 -5.45 -26.31
C LEU A 234 -24.71 -6.00 -25.37
N PHE A 235 -24.37 -6.95 -24.50
CA PHE A 235 -25.28 -7.44 -23.46
C PHE A 235 -25.79 -6.28 -22.59
N PHE A 236 -24.89 -5.45 -22.08
CA PHE A 236 -25.24 -4.30 -21.26
C PHE A 236 -26.13 -3.29 -22.00
N ALA A 237 -25.90 -3.07 -23.30
CA ALA A 237 -26.76 -2.25 -24.14
C ALA A 237 -28.18 -2.84 -24.27
N THR A 238 -28.32 -4.16 -24.40
CA THR A 238 -29.63 -4.83 -24.38
C THR A 238 -30.35 -4.60 -23.05
N LEU A 239 -29.63 -4.62 -21.92
CA LEU A 239 -30.24 -4.33 -20.62
C LEU A 239 -30.75 -2.89 -20.53
N LEU A 240 -29.99 -1.94 -21.09
CA LEU A 240 -30.36 -0.52 -21.13
C LEU A 240 -31.54 -0.26 -22.06
N GLU A 241 -31.62 -0.94 -23.20
CA GLU A 241 -32.76 -0.90 -24.11
C GLU A 241 -34.03 -1.48 -23.47
N GLU A 242 -33.91 -2.61 -22.76
CA GLU A 242 -35.04 -3.27 -22.07
C GLU A 242 -35.67 -2.36 -21.01
N ILE A 243 -34.86 -1.59 -20.26
CA ILE A 243 -35.38 -0.60 -19.30
C ILE A 243 -35.74 0.75 -19.95
N GLN A 244 -35.63 0.86 -21.27
CA GLN A 244 -35.89 2.08 -22.05
C GLN A 244 -35.03 3.27 -21.57
N TYR A 245 -33.75 3.03 -21.28
CA TYR A 245 -32.85 4.09 -20.85
C TYR A 245 -32.45 4.99 -22.02
N GLY A 246 -32.93 6.23 -22.01
CA GLY A 246 -32.61 7.23 -23.03
C GLY A 246 -33.06 6.77 -24.43
N ASN A 247 -32.23 7.01 -25.44
CA ASN A 247 -32.42 6.54 -26.82
C ASN A 247 -31.42 5.43 -27.17
N ILE A 248 -31.00 4.64 -26.19
CA ILE A 248 -30.11 3.49 -26.43
C ILE A 248 -30.91 2.40 -27.16
N TYR A 249 -30.33 1.86 -28.23
CA TYR A 249 -30.94 0.79 -29.02
C TYR A 249 -29.95 -0.34 -29.31
N VAL A 250 -30.47 -1.53 -29.58
CA VAL A 250 -29.72 -2.66 -30.14
C VAL A 250 -30.44 -3.15 -31.40
N LYS A 251 -29.73 -3.18 -32.53
CA LYS A 251 -30.37 -3.57 -33.81
C LYS A 251 -30.72 -5.08 -33.83
N PRO A 252 -31.97 -5.46 -34.18
CA PRO A 252 -32.45 -6.85 -34.13
C PRO A 252 -31.85 -7.80 -35.19
N ALA A 253 -31.08 -7.27 -36.15
CA ALA A 253 -30.43 -8.06 -37.19
C ALA A 253 -28.93 -7.77 -37.20
N PHE A 254 -28.14 -8.49 -36.39
CA PHE A 254 -26.70 -8.54 -36.64
C PHE A 254 -26.14 -9.96 -36.52
N PRO A 255 -25.94 -10.65 -37.66
CA PRO A 255 -24.99 -11.72 -37.80
C PRO A 255 -23.60 -11.10 -38.02
N TYR A 256 -22.59 -11.45 -37.22
CA TYR A 256 -21.25 -11.90 -37.64
C TYR A 256 -20.26 -11.79 -36.49
N GLY A 257 -19.39 -12.80 -36.46
CA GLY A 257 -18.24 -12.89 -35.58
C GLY A 257 -16.99 -12.29 -36.19
N PRO A 258 -15.84 -12.52 -35.53
CA PRO A 258 -14.63 -11.76 -35.75
C PRO A 258 -14.12 -12.09 -37.14
N ARG A 259 -14.37 -11.19 -38.10
CA ARG A 259 -13.37 -11.03 -39.15
C ARG A 259 -12.35 -9.97 -38.77
N ASN A 260 -12.66 -9.03 -37.88
CA ASN A 260 -11.65 -8.08 -37.39
C ASN A 260 -11.92 -7.52 -35.98
N ASP A 261 -10.84 -7.13 -35.30
CA ASP A 261 -10.84 -6.49 -33.97
C ASP A 261 -11.37 -5.04 -33.95
N PHE A 262 -12.01 -4.55 -35.02
CA PHE A 262 -12.31 -3.13 -35.16
C PHE A 262 -13.52 -2.65 -34.32
N GLU A 263 -13.46 -1.41 -33.84
CA GLU A 263 -14.45 -0.77 -32.97
C GLU A 263 -15.75 -0.36 -33.69
N TRP A 264 -15.72 -0.20 -35.01
CA TRP A 264 -16.87 0.24 -35.82
C TRP A 264 -18.04 -0.75 -35.78
N GLU A 265 -17.78 -2.06 -35.68
CA GLU A 265 -18.84 -3.11 -35.65
C GLU A 265 -19.76 -2.96 -34.43
N LEU A 266 -19.24 -2.54 -33.27
CA LEU A 266 -20.06 -2.30 -32.08
C LEU A 266 -20.92 -1.03 -32.21
N ARG A 267 -20.36 0.03 -32.80
CA ARG A 267 -21.07 1.30 -33.05
C ARG A 267 -22.19 1.14 -34.08
N GLU A 268 -22.03 0.22 -35.03
CA GLU A 268 -23.09 -0.11 -35.98
C GLU A 268 -24.25 -0.87 -35.32
N ALA A 269 -23.96 -1.74 -34.34
CA ALA A 269 -24.94 -2.57 -33.65
C ALA A 269 -25.75 -1.81 -32.57
N THR A 270 -25.10 -0.88 -31.88
CA THR A 270 -25.69 -0.07 -30.81
C THR A 270 -25.02 1.30 -30.72
N ASN A 271 -25.78 2.31 -30.31
CA ASN A 271 -25.25 3.64 -30.00
C ASN A 271 -24.70 3.77 -28.56
N VAL A 272 -24.60 2.68 -27.78
CA VAL A 272 -24.24 2.75 -26.35
C VAL A 272 -22.92 3.51 -26.07
N LEU A 273 -21.95 3.44 -26.98
CA LEU A 273 -20.66 4.15 -26.84
C LEU A 273 -20.72 5.63 -27.24
N GLU A 274 -21.78 6.05 -27.93
CA GLU A 274 -22.03 7.45 -28.29
C GLU A 274 -22.61 8.24 -27.10
N HIS A 275 -23.12 7.53 -26.09
CA HIS A 275 -23.51 8.11 -24.81
C HIS A 275 -22.26 8.28 -23.95
N GLY A 276 -21.81 9.52 -23.74
CA GLY A 276 -20.59 9.82 -22.97
C GLY A 276 -20.62 9.22 -21.56
N HIS A 277 -21.62 9.63 -20.75
CA HIS A 277 -21.85 9.07 -19.42
C HIS A 277 -23.31 8.65 -19.25
N ILE A 278 -23.53 7.43 -18.76
CA ILE A 278 -24.85 6.88 -18.47
C ILE A 278 -25.06 6.97 -16.96
N ASN A 279 -26.03 7.78 -16.53
CA ASN A 279 -26.33 8.03 -15.12
C ASN A 279 -27.53 7.17 -14.67
N LEU A 280 -27.26 6.16 -13.85
CA LEU A 280 -28.27 5.23 -13.34
C LEU A 280 -28.66 5.60 -11.91
N ASN A 281 -29.97 5.76 -11.67
CA ASN A 281 -30.49 5.89 -10.30
C ASN A 281 -30.69 4.50 -9.65
N VAL A 282 -31.03 4.48 -8.35
CA VAL A 282 -31.21 3.23 -7.57
C VAL A 282 -32.22 2.27 -8.20
N GLN A 283 -33.34 2.78 -8.73
CA GLN A 283 -34.42 1.96 -9.29
C GLN A 283 -33.98 1.30 -10.60
N GLN A 284 -33.37 2.08 -11.50
CA GLN A 284 -32.81 1.58 -12.76
C GLN A 284 -31.71 0.54 -12.48
N LEU A 285 -30.84 0.78 -11.50
CA LEU A 285 -29.77 -0.15 -11.15
C LEU A 285 -30.32 -1.48 -10.62
N LYS A 286 -31.38 -1.46 -9.81
CA LYS A 286 -32.09 -2.67 -9.36
C LYS A 286 -32.74 -3.44 -10.51
N GLN A 287 -33.36 -2.74 -11.46
CA GLN A 287 -33.94 -3.37 -12.66
C GLN A 287 -32.84 -4.03 -13.51
N ILE A 288 -31.74 -3.31 -13.77
CA ILE A 288 -30.59 -3.85 -14.50
C ILE A 288 -30.02 -5.06 -13.77
N SER A 289 -29.79 -4.99 -12.45
CA SER A 289 -29.26 -6.13 -11.68
C SER A 289 -30.16 -7.37 -11.76
N LYS A 290 -31.49 -7.18 -11.77
CA LYS A 290 -32.44 -8.28 -12.01
C LYS A 290 -32.27 -8.87 -13.42
N LEU A 291 -32.14 -8.03 -14.44
CA LEU A 291 -31.93 -8.47 -15.82
C LEU A 291 -30.54 -9.09 -16.05
N PHE A 292 -29.53 -8.74 -15.26
CA PHE A 292 -28.20 -9.38 -15.32
C PHE A 292 -28.28 -10.91 -15.19
N LYS A 293 -29.29 -11.42 -14.46
CA LYS A 293 -29.52 -12.87 -14.29
C LYS A 293 -29.88 -13.58 -15.59
N THR A 294 -30.29 -12.86 -16.64
CA THR A 294 -30.55 -13.43 -17.98
C THR A 294 -29.27 -13.61 -18.81
N TRP A 295 -28.09 -13.38 -18.24
CA TRP A 295 -26.79 -13.57 -18.91
C TRP A 295 -26.68 -14.93 -19.61
N GLY A 296 -27.05 -16.02 -18.92
CA GLY A 296 -26.98 -17.37 -19.49
C GLY A 296 -27.86 -17.53 -20.73
N ASP A 297 -29.09 -17.02 -20.68
CA ASP A 297 -30.03 -17.06 -21.80
C ASP A 297 -29.54 -16.20 -22.97
N TRP A 298 -28.97 -15.03 -22.68
CA TRP A 298 -28.39 -14.15 -23.68
C TRP A 298 -27.20 -14.82 -24.40
N VAL A 299 -26.29 -15.47 -23.65
CA VAL A 299 -25.17 -16.24 -24.23
C VAL A 299 -25.67 -17.41 -25.07
N ALA A 300 -26.74 -18.10 -24.63
CA ALA A 300 -27.36 -19.17 -25.40
C ALA A 300 -27.96 -18.66 -26.72
N ALA A 301 -28.57 -17.47 -26.71
CA ALA A 301 -29.12 -16.82 -27.91
C ALA A 301 -28.04 -16.15 -28.79
N ALA A 302 -26.84 -15.89 -28.26
CA ALA A 302 -25.78 -15.17 -28.95
C ALA A 302 -25.27 -15.90 -30.22
N PRO A 303 -24.65 -15.17 -31.17
CA PRO A 303 -24.02 -15.76 -32.34
C PRO A 303 -23.01 -16.87 -32.02
N ASN A 304 -22.84 -17.82 -32.95
CA ASN A 304 -22.05 -19.04 -32.74
C ASN A 304 -20.65 -18.80 -32.15
N HIS A 305 -19.95 -17.73 -32.52
CA HIS A 305 -18.59 -17.47 -32.04
C HIS A 305 -18.54 -17.05 -30.57
N TYR A 306 -19.54 -16.32 -30.05
CA TYR A 306 -19.66 -16.03 -28.62
C TYR A 306 -20.18 -17.26 -27.87
N ARG A 307 -21.20 -17.93 -28.42
CA ARG A 307 -21.75 -19.18 -27.86
C ARG A 307 -20.70 -20.29 -27.74
N GLN A 308 -19.77 -20.37 -28.69
CA GLN A 308 -18.70 -21.37 -28.70
C GLN A 308 -17.48 -20.97 -27.87
N ASP A 309 -17.27 -19.69 -27.51
CA ASP A 309 -16.20 -19.30 -26.58
C ASP A 309 -16.45 -20.00 -25.23
N PRO A 310 -15.58 -20.93 -24.79
CA PRO A 310 -15.76 -21.63 -23.53
C PRO A 310 -15.84 -20.68 -22.33
N PHE A 311 -15.22 -19.49 -22.43
CA PHE A 311 -15.17 -18.50 -21.36
C PHE A 311 -16.57 -18.10 -20.87
N PHE A 312 -17.49 -17.75 -21.78
CA PHE A 312 -18.83 -17.29 -21.39
C PHE A 312 -19.75 -18.39 -20.87
N ARG A 313 -19.41 -19.66 -21.10
CA ARG A 313 -20.15 -20.81 -20.58
C ARG A 313 -19.67 -21.22 -19.19
N THR A 314 -18.42 -20.91 -18.86
CA THR A 314 -17.79 -21.29 -17.58
C THR A 314 -17.66 -20.13 -16.60
N HIS A 315 -17.99 -18.90 -17.02
CA HIS A 315 -17.90 -17.70 -16.18
C HIS A 315 -19.19 -16.88 -16.24
N SER A 316 -19.52 -16.24 -15.13
CA SER A 316 -20.68 -15.36 -14.99
C SER A 316 -20.27 -13.96 -14.54
N PRO A 317 -20.92 -12.90 -15.05
CA PRO A 317 -20.57 -11.52 -14.71
C PRO A 317 -21.12 -11.12 -13.35
N ILE A 318 -20.24 -10.74 -12.43
CA ILE A 318 -20.57 -10.18 -11.12
C ILE A 318 -19.99 -8.77 -11.00
N SER A 319 -20.60 -7.93 -10.16
CA SER A 319 -20.03 -6.61 -9.87
C SER A 319 -19.01 -6.64 -8.74
N VAL A 320 -17.98 -5.80 -8.89
CA VAL A 320 -16.98 -5.51 -7.87
C VAL A 320 -16.88 -3.99 -7.77
N THR A 321 -16.98 -3.45 -6.56
CA THR A 321 -16.64 -2.04 -6.33
C THR A 321 -15.34 -1.97 -5.56
N CYS A 322 -14.49 -1.01 -5.88
CA CYS A 322 -13.20 -0.83 -5.22
C CYS A 322 -12.95 0.65 -4.96
N ARG A 323 -12.53 0.99 -3.74
CA ARG A 323 -12.28 2.36 -3.28
C ARG A 323 -10.95 2.42 -2.50
N TYR A 324 -10.13 3.41 -2.79
CA TYR A 324 -8.80 3.62 -2.19
C TYR A 324 -8.61 5.04 -1.64
N GLY A 325 -7.62 5.21 -0.76
CA GLY A 325 -6.92 6.47 -0.51
C GLY A 325 -7.79 7.55 0.14
N GLN A 326 -8.77 7.12 0.92
CA GLN A 326 -9.81 8.02 1.42
C GLN A 326 -9.37 8.80 2.65
N ASN A 327 -8.53 8.20 3.50
CA ASN A 327 -8.40 8.60 4.90
C ASN A 327 -9.79 8.91 5.49
N GLN A 328 -10.79 8.08 5.19
CA GLN A 328 -12.17 8.33 5.64
C GLN A 328 -12.22 8.01 7.14
N PRO A 329 -12.52 9.00 8.00
CA PRO A 329 -12.59 8.75 9.43
C PRO A 329 -13.66 7.72 9.76
N ILE A 330 -13.34 6.80 10.67
CA ILE A 330 -14.26 5.83 11.27
C ILE A 330 -14.08 5.80 12.78
N CYS A 331 -15.04 5.20 13.47
CA CYS A 331 -15.09 5.12 14.93
C CYS A 331 -15.01 6.51 15.57
N VAL A 332 -15.62 7.52 14.93
CA VAL A 332 -15.59 8.90 15.42
C VAL A 332 -16.35 8.95 16.76
N PRO A 333 -15.75 9.53 17.82
CA PRO A 333 -16.37 9.55 19.14
C PRO A 333 -17.80 10.10 19.10
N ARG A 334 -18.73 9.36 19.73
CA ARG A 334 -20.18 9.67 19.79
C ARG A 334 -20.93 9.57 18.46
N GLN A 335 -20.33 9.03 17.40
CA GLN A 335 -20.99 8.83 16.10
C GLN A 335 -21.19 7.35 15.73
N SER A 336 -20.80 6.41 16.60
CA SER A 336 -20.89 4.96 16.33
C SER A 336 -22.25 4.50 15.80
N ALA A 337 -23.37 4.92 16.42
CA ALA A 337 -24.71 4.55 15.94
C ALA A 337 -25.04 5.14 14.56
N TYR A 338 -24.55 6.35 14.27
CA TYR A 338 -24.72 7.00 12.98
C TYR A 338 -23.87 6.33 11.90
N GLU A 339 -22.60 6.05 12.18
CA GLU A 339 -21.72 5.30 11.28
C GLU A 339 -22.29 3.91 10.98
N ALA A 340 -22.75 3.17 11.99
CA ALA A 340 -23.38 1.88 11.80
C ALA A 340 -24.62 1.96 10.88
N SER A 341 -25.37 3.07 10.93
CA SER A 341 -26.50 3.31 10.02
C SER A 341 -26.07 3.68 8.59
N ILE A 342 -24.92 4.33 8.42
CA ILE A 342 -24.33 4.59 7.11
C ILE A 342 -23.92 3.27 6.46
N TRP A 343 -23.18 2.43 7.19
CA TRP A 343 -22.79 1.11 6.72
C TRP A 343 -24.01 0.29 6.30
N ASP A 344 -25.05 0.26 7.14
CA ASP A 344 -26.29 -0.47 6.84
C ASP A 344 -27.01 0.01 5.57
N ARG A 345 -26.95 1.32 5.27
CA ARG A 345 -27.57 1.94 4.09
C ARG A 345 -26.70 1.83 2.84
N GLU A 346 -25.37 1.79 3.00
CA GLU A 346 -24.44 1.86 1.88
C GLU A 346 -24.67 0.72 0.88
N ARG A 347 -24.93 -0.50 1.37
CA ARG A 347 -25.02 -1.73 0.58
C ARG A 347 -25.88 -2.78 1.25
N ASP A 348 -26.47 -3.66 0.44
CA ASP A 348 -27.15 -4.86 0.93
C ASP A 348 -26.14 -5.99 1.11
N TYR A 349 -25.55 -6.10 2.30
CA TYR A 349 -24.51 -7.08 2.62
C TYR A 349 -25.00 -8.54 2.53
N SER A 350 -26.31 -8.81 2.51
CA SER A 350 -26.82 -10.16 2.28
C SER A 350 -26.51 -10.71 0.87
N LYS A 351 -26.21 -9.81 -0.06
CA LYS A 351 -25.87 -10.11 -1.46
C LYS A 351 -24.40 -9.94 -1.80
N ILE A 352 -23.58 -9.63 -0.81
CA ILE A 352 -22.13 -9.50 -0.93
C ILE A 352 -21.50 -10.80 -0.45
N ARG A 353 -20.44 -11.24 -1.11
CA ARG A 353 -19.65 -12.40 -0.68
C ARG A 353 -18.45 -11.96 0.12
N PHE A 354 -17.60 -11.13 -0.48
CA PHE A 354 -16.37 -10.65 0.17
C PHE A 354 -16.43 -9.16 0.42
N VAL A 355 -15.96 -8.77 1.60
CA VAL A 355 -15.65 -7.37 1.95
C VAL A 355 -14.18 -7.32 2.35
N SER A 356 -13.31 -6.84 1.48
CA SER A 356 -11.91 -6.58 1.81
C SER A 356 -11.74 -5.13 2.22
N MET A 357 -11.05 -4.87 3.34
CA MET A 357 -10.84 -3.52 3.84
C MET A 357 -9.49 -3.33 4.51
N ALA A 358 -8.99 -2.10 4.47
CA ALA A 358 -7.84 -1.66 5.26
C ALA A 358 -8.28 -0.67 6.33
N ILE A 359 -8.06 -1.03 7.59
CA ILE A 359 -8.28 -0.15 8.75
C ILE A 359 -6.93 0.35 9.23
N ALA A 360 -6.81 1.67 9.38
CA ALA A 360 -5.62 2.32 9.89
C ALA A 360 -5.90 3.06 11.20
N THR A 361 -4.98 2.95 12.17
CA THR A 361 -5.01 3.68 13.44
C THR A 361 -3.73 4.49 13.59
N HIS A 362 -3.85 5.76 13.96
CA HIS A 362 -2.71 6.61 14.30
C HIS A 362 -2.35 6.53 15.77
N LEU A 363 -1.12 6.11 16.07
CA LEU A 363 -0.52 6.18 17.39
C LEU A 363 0.39 7.41 17.46
N SER A 364 -0.05 8.43 18.19
CA SER A 364 0.61 9.74 18.26
C SER A 364 1.17 9.99 19.66
N PRO A 365 2.50 10.00 19.84
CA PRO A 365 3.11 10.36 21.11
C PRO A 365 3.12 11.89 21.29
N ARG A 366 2.81 12.35 22.49
CA ARG A 366 2.93 13.77 22.89
C ARG A 366 3.66 13.92 24.20
N GLU A 367 4.52 14.93 24.28
CA GLU A 367 5.19 15.28 25.54
C GLU A 367 4.19 15.87 26.54
N VAL A 368 4.19 15.32 27.75
CA VAL A 368 3.36 15.73 28.87
C VAL A 368 4.10 16.74 29.73
N GLU A 369 3.43 17.84 30.05
CA GLU A 369 3.91 18.86 30.99
C GLU A 369 3.60 18.48 32.43
N SER A 370 2.36 18.05 32.67
CA SER A 370 1.86 17.60 33.97
C SER A 370 0.69 16.66 33.79
N TYR A 371 0.37 15.88 34.82
CA TYR A 371 -0.81 15.04 34.88
C TYR A 371 -1.79 15.58 35.93
N GLU A 372 -3.07 15.63 35.57
CA GLU A 372 -4.16 16.02 36.48
C GLU A 372 -5.04 14.80 36.78
N PRO A 373 -5.33 14.45 38.05
CA PRO A 373 -6.25 13.36 38.37
C PRO A 373 -7.64 13.57 37.75
N ILE A 374 -8.21 12.51 37.17
CA ILE A 374 -9.59 12.52 36.69
C ILE A 374 -10.48 12.11 37.88
N PRO A 375 -11.52 12.88 38.24
CA PRO A 375 -12.41 12.50 39.33
C PRO A 375 -13.08 11.14 39.08
N ASP A 376 -13.13 10.27 40.09
CA ASP A 376 -13.69 8.90 39.96
C ASP A 376 -15.14 8.91 39.44
N GLN A 377 -15.95 9.89 39.85
CA GLN A 377 -17.31 10.09 39.35
C GLN A 377 -17.34 10.34 37.84
N GLU A 378 -16.34 11.04 37.30
CA GLU A 378 -16.23 11.26 35.86
C GLU A 378 -15.81 9.99 35.12
N ILE A 379 -14.92 9.18 35.71
CA ILE A 379 -14.51 7.88 35.17
C ILE A 379 -15.72 6.94 35.09
N LEU A 380 -16.40 6.72 36.22
CA LEU A 380 -17.56 5.81 36.30
C LEU A 380 -18.72 6.28 35.41
N ARG A 381 -18.94 7.60 35.29
CA ARG A 381 -19.96 8.14 34.38
C ARG A 381 -19.64 7.88 32.90
N ARG A 382 -18.37 7.86 32.52
CA ARG A 382 -17.93 7.69 31.12
C ARG A 382 -17.79 6.22 30.73
N HIS A 383 -17.31 5.38 31.63
CA HIS A 383 -16.91 4.00 31.34
C HIS A 383 -17.81 2.95 32.01
N GLY A 384 -18.66 3.35 32.95
CA GLY A 384 -19.45 2.41 33.74
C GLY A 384 -18.59 1.73 34.80
N GLU A 385 -18.71 0.42 34.91
CA GLU A 385 -17.92 -0.41 35.80
C GLU A 385 -16.47 -0.54 35.29
N VAL A 386 -15.53 -0.60 36.23
CA VAL A 386 -14.09 -0.72 35.93
C VAL A 386 -13.48 -1.85 36.74
N PHE A 387 -12.40 -2.44 36.23
CA PHE A 387 -11.77 -3.65 36.76
C PHE A 387 -10.26 -3.44 36.91
N ALA A 388 -9.61 -4.25 37.76
CA ALA A 388 -8.16 -4.17 38.01
C ALA A 388 -7.30 -4.97 37.00
N THR A 389 -7.93 -5.69 36.08
CA THR A 389 -7.30 -6.55 35.07
C THR A 389 -7.91 -6.28 33.70
N ASP A 390 -7.13 -6.47 32.63
CA ASP A 390 -7.58 -6.40 31.24
C ASP A 390 -8.33 -7.68 30.79
N ASP A 391 -7.94 -8.84 31.31
CA ASP A 391 -8.67 -10.12 31.10
C ASP A 391 -9.88 -10.25 32.05
N VAL A 392 -10.91 -9.42 31.84
CA VAL A 392 -12.12 -9.41 32.68
C VAL A 392 -13.00 -10.62 32.37
N SER A 393 -13.23 -11.44 33.39
CA SER A 393 -14.18 -12.54 33.40
C SER A 393 -15.59 -12.05 33.77
N PRO A 394 -16.67 -12.68 33.26
CA PRO A 394 -18.04 -12.39 33.71
C PRO A 394 -18.28 -12.57 35.22
N HIS A 395 -17.35 -13.21 35.93
CA HIS A 395 -17.41 -13.43 37.38
C HIS A 395 -16.56 -12.44 38.19
N ASP A 396 -15.81 -11.55 37.53
CA ASP A 396 -15.00 -10.57 38.23
C ASP A 396 -15.90 -9.46 38.80
N GLU A 397 -15.66 -9.09 40.05
CA GLU A 397 -16.40 -8.01 40.70
C GLU A 397 -15.85 -6.64 40.26
N PRO A 398 -16.73 -5.65 39.97
CA PRO A 398 -16.31 -4.30 39.68
C PRO A 398 -15.49 -3.71 40.84
N LEU A 399 -14.50 -2.91 40.48
CA LEU A 399 -13.61 -2.24 41.41
C LEU A 399 -14.34 -1.10 42.14
N ASP A 400 -14.19 -1.04 43.46
CA ASP A 400 -14.59 0.12 44.26
C ASP A 400 -13.60 1.27 44.07
N LEU A 401 -13.75 1.98 42.94
CA LEU A 401 -12.80 2.99 42.48
C LEU A 401 -12.49 4.08 43.52
N PRO A 402 -13.47 4.64 44.28
CA PRO A 402 -13.19 5.61 45.35
C PRO A 402 -12.24 5.11 46.44
N ASN A 403 -12.20 3.81 46.70
CA ASN A 403 -11.33 3.19 47.69
C ASN A 403 -10.09 2.51 47.07
N TYR A 404 -9.97 2.53 45.73
CA TYR A 404 -8.84 1.95 45.02
C TYR A 404 -7.71 2.96 44.83
N PRO A 405 -6.49 2.69 45.34
CA PRO A 405 -5.39 3.65 45.31
C PRO A 405 -5.02 4.07 43.88
N LEU A 406 -4.66 5.35 43.70
CA LEU A 406 -4.23 5.86 42.38
C LEU A 406 -2.85 5.33 41.98
N HIS A 407 -1.95 5.21 42.95
CA HIS A 407 -0.57 4.77 42.76
C HIS A 407 -0.27 3.51 43.58
N ASP A 408 0.66 2.71 43.10
CA ASP A 408 1.28 1.62 43.86
C ASP A 408 2.36 2.15 44.82
N ASP A 409 3.01 1.24 45.55
CA ASP A 409 4.09 1.58 46.50
C ASP A 409 5.33 2.21 45.84
N ASN A 410 5.46 2.11 44.51
CA ASN A 410 6.54 2.69 43.71
C ASN A 410 6.10 3.97 42.98
N ASP A 411 4.98 4.59 43.40
CA ASP A 411 4.40 5.79 42.78
C ASP A 411 3.94 5.58 41.32
N ARG A 412 3.74 4.33 40.88
CA ARG A 412 3.25 4.02 39.53
C ARG A 412 1.73 4.01 39.53
N ILE A 413 1.12 4.61 38.52
CA ILE A 413 -0.34 4.63 38.38
C ILE A 413 -0.85 3.19 38.27
N LEU A 414 -1.79 2.83 39.13
CA LEU A 414 -2.48 1.54 39.05
C LEU A 414 -3.49 1.58 37.89
N PRO A 415 -3.32 0.73 36.87
CA PRO A 415 -4.21 0.70 35.72
C PRO A 415 -5.59 0.18 36.14
N ILE A 416 -6.61 0.66 35.43
CA ILE A 416 -7.97 0.16 35.53
C ILE A 416 -8.49 -0.05 34.12
N TYR A 417 -9.42 -0.98 33.96
CA TYR A 417 -9.87 -1.43 32.65
C TYR A 417 -11.39 -1.43 32.57
N THR A 418 -11.94 -1.24 31.37
CA THR A 418 -13.37 -1.48 31.11
C THR A 418 -13.67 -2.98 31.13
N GLN A 419 -14.95 -3.35 31.09
CA GLN A 419 -15.37 -4.74 30.90
C GLN A 419 -14.78 -5.40 29.63
N ASP A 420 -14.49 -4.61 28.59
CA ASP A 420 -13.87 -5.08 27.33
C ASP A 420 -12.32 -5.12 27.39
N GLY A 421 -11.71 -4.97 28.57
CA GLY A 421 -10.25 -4.98 28.74
C GLY A 421 -9.52 -3.71 28.30
N LEU A 422 -10.24 -2.67 27.85
CA LEU A 422 -9.63 -1.39 27.45
C LEU A 422 -9.11 -0.61 28.66
N LEU A 423 -7.89 -0.10 28.56
CA LEU A 423 -7.28 0.74 29.60
C LEU A 423 -8.06 2.04 29.76
N VAL A 424 -8.46 2.34 31.00
CA VAL A 424 -9.14 3.58 31.37
C VAL A 424 -8.15 4.53 32.05
N PRO A 425 -7.88 5.71 31.47
CA PRO A 425 -6.95 6.67 32.07
C PRO A 425 -7.52 7.22 33.38
N ARG A 426 -6.71 7.23 34.43
CA ARG A 426 -7.03 7.85 35.73
C ARG A 426 -6.50 9.27 35.89
N GLN A 427 -5.66 9.70 34.97
CA GLN A 427 -5.11 11.04 34.91
C GLN A 427 -5.26 11.59 33.49
N ARG A 428 -5.40 12.91 33.39
CA ARG A 428 -5.42 13.66 32.13
C ARG A 428 -4.06 14.31 31.94
N ALA A 429 -3.40 13.96 30.84
CA ALA A 429 -2.19 14.65 30.43
C ALA A 429 -2.48 16.10 30.02
N VAL A 430 -1.74 17.03 30.61
CA VAL A 430 -1.64 18.43 30.18
C VAL A 430 -0.42 18.53 29.28
N PHE A 431 -0.63 18.96 28.04
CA PHE A 431 0.42 18.98 27.02
C PHE A 431 1.08 20.34 26.95
N ARG A 432 2.41 20.33 26.72
CA ARG A 432 3.11 21.56 26.33
C ARG A 432 2.57 22.05 24.98
N ASN A 433 2.62 23.37 24.78
CA ASN A 433 2.37 23.97 23.47
C ASN A 433 3.59 23.79 22.55
N GLN A 434 3.85 22.55 22.12
CA GLN A 434 4.92 22.16 21.22
C GLN A 434 4.39 21.30 20.07
N PRO A 435 5.10 21.23 18.93
CA PRO A 435 4.77 20.30 17.86
C PRO A 435 4.74 18.85 18.34
N ALA A 436 4.03 17.98 17.62
CA ALA A 436 3.96 16.57 17.94
C ALA A 436 5.34 15.88 17.88
N CYS A 437 5.54 14.90 18.76
CA CYS A 437 6.67 13.98 18.68
C CYS A 437 6.50 13.04 17.48
N ALA A 438 7.56 12.33 17.10
CA ALA A 438 7.55 11.49 15.90
C ALA A 438 8.16 10.11 16.19
N PRO A 439 7.37 9.02 16.17
CA PRO A 439 7.86 7.65 16.28
C PRO A 439 8.32 7.07 14.95
N LEU A 440 9.37 6.25 15.00
CA LEU A 440 9.72 5.25 13.98
C LEU A 440 9.80 3.87 14.64
N LEU A 441 9.62 2.80 13.87
CA LEU A 441 9.86 1.45 14.38
C LEU A 441 11.35 1.16 14.46
N ASP A 442 11.77 0.51 15.54
CA ASP A 442 13.04 -0.22 15.61
C ASP A 442 12.90 -1.54 14.84
N LEU A 443 13.47 -1.54 13.65
CA LEU A 443 13.42 -2.65 12.70
C LEU A 443 14.17 -3.89 13.21
N SER A 444 15.04 -3.74 14.22
CA SER A 444 15.71 -4.87 14.86
C SER A 444 14.83 -5.60 15.88
N LEU A 445 13.68 -5.00 16.26
CA LEU A 445 12.66 -5.61 17.12
C LEU A 445 11.38 -5.95 16.34
N ALA A 446 11.20 -5.44 15.11
CA ALA A 446 9.96 -5.58 14.34
C ALA A 446 9.43 -7.03 14.17
N PRO A 447 10.26 -8.06 13.92
CA PRO A 447 9.84 -9.46 13.89
C PRO A 447 9.27 -9.97 15.21
N GLU A 448 9.57 -9.38 16.37
CA GLU A 448 8.92 -9.77 17.63
C GLU A 448 7.41 -9.60 17.55
N LEU A 449 6.92 -8.63 16.76
CA LEU A 449 5.49 -8.43 16.50
C LEU A 449 4.85 -9.58 15.69
N PHE A 450 5.65 -10.44 15.04
CA PHE A 450 5.19 -11.50 14.13
C PHE A 450 5.71 -12.90 14.48
N ASN A 451 6.68 -13.02 15.39
CA ASN A 451 7.28 -14.28 15.83
C ASN A 451 6.39 -15.08 16.82
N HIS A 452 5.20 -14.58 17.12
CA HIS A 452 4.26 -15.21 18.04
C HIS A 452 3.27 -16.12 17.29
N GLY A 453 3.74 -17.27 16.81
CA GLY A 453 2.86 -18.39 16.45
C GLY A 453 2.14 -18.98 17.68
N PRO A 454 1.10 -19.81 17.48
CA PRO A 454 -0.16 -19.87 18.25
C PRO A 454 -0.11 -20.44 19.69
N ASN A 455 1.02 -20.39 20.39
CA ASN A 455 1.23 -21.18 21.62
C ASN A 455 1.84 -20.44 22.82
N ARG A 456 1.68 -19.11 22.95
CA ARG A 456 1.97 -18.43 24.23
C ARG A 456 0.75 -17.79 24.86
N ARG A 457 0.06 -18.68 25.60
CA ARG A 457 -0.79 -18.49 26.79
C ARG A 457 -2.29 -18.37 26.54
N ARG A 458 -2.99 -19.33 27.16
CA ARG A 458 -4.44 -19.47 27.36
C ARG A 458 -5.24 -19.89 26.11
N ARG A 459 -5.05 -21.15 25.72
CA ARG A 459 -6.25 -22.02 25.63
C ARG A 459 -7.00 -21.81 26.94
N ARG A 460 -8.05 -20.99 26.95
CA ARG A 460 -9.10 -21.04 27.96
C ARG A 460 -9.42 -22.53 28.09
N ARG A 461 -9.04 -23.16 29.20
CA ARG A 461 -9.65 -24.42 29.60
C ARG A 461 -11.12 -24.09 29.77
N SER A 462 -11.91 -24.38 28.74
CA SER A 462 -13.35 -24.52 28.92
C SER A 462 -13.54 -25.53 30.06
N PRO A 463 -14.28 -25.22 31.13
CA PRO A 463 -14.61 -26.19 32.17
C PRO A 463 -15.54 -27.31 31.69
N PHE A 464 -15.98 -27.30 30.42
CA PHE A 464 -17.02 -28.16 29.89
C PHE A 464 -16.56 -29.03 28.71
N SER A 465 -15.44 -29.73 28.84
CA SER A 465 -15.08 -30.77 27.86
C SER A 465 -14.31 -31.90 28.54
N GLU A 466 -14.98 -32.60 29.46
CA GLU A 466 -14.65 -34.00 29.70
C GLU A 466 -15.48 -34.85 28.75
N GLY A 467 -14.82 -35.47 27.77
CA GLY A 467 -15.41 -36.51 26.93
C GLY A 467 -15.84 -36.04 25.54
N ASP A 468 -14.88 -35.86 24.64
CA ASP A 468 -14.99 -36.50 23.34
C ASP A 468 -13.61 -36.66 22.70
N ASN A 469 -13.22 -37.93 22.54
CA ASN A 469 -12.09 -38.33 21.72
C ASN A 469 -12.60 -38.43 20.28
N SER A 470 -12.54 -37.34 19.53
CA SER A 470 -12.58 -37.41 18.07
C SER A 470 -11.26 -36.89 17.53
N ASP A 471 -10.61 -37.74 16.73
CA ASP A 471 -9.48 -37.42 15.87
C ASP A 471 -9.81 -36.19 15.02
N ASP A 472 -9.50 -35.00 15.52
CA ASP A 472 -9.35 -33.83 14.68
C ASP A 472 -8.06 -34.04 13.89
N SER A 473 -8.23 -34.32 12.60
CA SER A 473 -7.18 -34.28 11.62
C SER A 473 -6.45 -32.95 11.73
N ASP A 474 -5.24 -32.99 12.30
CA ASP A 474 -4.23 -31.94 12.22
C ASP A 474 -4.08 -31.53 10.75
N VAL A 475 -4.82 -30.50 10.35
CA VAL A 475 -4.56 -29.81 9.10
C VAL A 475 -3.17 -29.24 9.27
N ASN A 476 -2.30 -29.66 8.37
CA ASN A 476 -0.88 -29.43 8.33
C ASN A 476 -0.56 -27.91 8.23
N LEU A 477 -0.75 -27.15 9.32
CA LEU A 477 -0.33 -25.75 9.50
C LEU A 477 1.17 -25.68 9.81
N GLN A 478 1.96 -26.50 9.11
CA GLN A 478 3.42 -26.40 9.12
C GLN A 478 3.84 -25.16 8.33
N ASP A 479 4.21 -24.11 9.06
CA ASP A 479 5.19 -23.08 8.69
C ASP A 479 4.97 -22.29 7.38
N ALA A 480 3.82 -21.65 7.22
CA ALA A 480 3.80 -20.39 6.47
C ALA A 480 4.31 -19.27 7.39
N SER A 481 5.64 -19.16 7.56
CA SER A 481 6.23 -18.05 8.31
C SER A 481 5.80 -16.72 7.67
N ILE A 482 5.17 -15.83 8.44
CA ILE A 482 4.77 -14.49 7.96
C ILE A 482 6.00 -13.78 7.40
N ARG A 483 5.94 -13.36 6.13
CA ARG A 483 7.04 -12.66 5.48
C ARG A 483 7.00 -11.19 5.89
N VAL A 484 7.98 -10.81 6.70
CA VAL A 484 8.19 -9.43 7.12
C VAL A 484 9.21 -8.74 6.19
N GLN A 485 8.85 -7.57 5.66
CA GLN A 485 9.72 -6.67 4.92
C GLN A 485 9.87 -5.36 5.68
N VAL A 486 11.10 -4.84 5.75
CA VAL A 486 11.42 -3.61 6.50
C VAL A 486 12.03 -2.56 5.58
N TYR A 487 11.78 -1.29 5.88
CA TYR A 487 12.17 -0.15 5.06
C TYR A 487 12.81 0.93 5.95
N PRO A 488 14.14 0.89 6.13
CA PRO A 488 14.89 1.92 6.85
C PRO A 488 14.60 3.32 6.29
N GLN A 489 14.35 4.30 7.16
CA GLN A 489 14.05 5.67 6.74
C GLN A 489 15.17 6.63 7.12
N ALA A 490 15.38 7.66 6.31
CA ALA A 490 16.38 8.70 6.52
C ALA A 490 17.79 8.15 6.79
N LEU A 491 18.19 7.07 6.11
CA LEU A 491 19.47 6.38 6.33
C LEU A 491 19.68 5.88 7.77
N LEU A 492 18.61 5.83 8.58
CA LEU A 492 18.62 5.24 9.90
C LEU A 492 18.50 3.73 9.75
N MET A 493 19.63 3.03 9.64
CA MET A 493 19.70 1.59 9.36
C MET A 493 18.70 0.75 10.18
N ARG A 494 18.53 1.08 11.46
CA ARG A 494 17.69 0.33 12.40
C ARG A 494 16.28 0.91 12.56
N TYR A 495 15.96 2.05 11.98
CA TYR A 495 14.70 2.74 12.25
C TYR A 495 13.93 3.03 10.95
N GLY A 496 12.64 2.70 10.92
CA GLY A 496 11.85 2.97 9.72
C GLY A 496 10.45 2.39 9.73
N ASN A 497 10.05 1.86 8.58
CA ASN A 497 8.72 1.33 8.30
C ASN A 497 8.76 -0.19 8.06
N LEU A 498 7.60 -0.83 8.09
CA LEU A 498 7.40 -2.28 8.05
C LEU A 498 6.19 -2.61 7.16
N GLN A 499 6.27 -3.70 6.41
CA GLN A 499 5.13 -4.34 5.75
C GLN A 499 5.23 -5.86 5.95
N ALA A 500 4.10 -6.51 6.21
CA ALA A 500 3.99 -7.96 6.28
C ALA A 500 2.87 -8.46 5.36
N ASP A 501 2.99 -9.72 4.90
CA ASP A 501 2.01 -10.41 4.08
C ASP A 501 0.88 -11.08 4.88
N SER A 502 0.77 -10.73 6.16
CA SER A 502 -0.37 -11.05 7.03
C SER A 502 -0.49 -9.99 8.14
N MET A 503 -1.54 -10.07 8.94
CA MET A 503 -1.65 -9.28 10.17
C MET A 503 -0.72 -9.84 11.26
N SER A 504 -0.41 -9.02 12.25
CA SER A 504 0.33 -9.47 13.42
C SER A 504 -0.51 -10.51 14.20
N PRO A 505 0.09 -11.62 14.67
CA PRO A 505 -0.60 -12.60 15.53
C PRO A 505 -1.15 -12.02 16.84
N LEU A 506 -0.73 -10.80 17.22
CA LEU A 506 -1.32 -10.06 18.35
C LEU A 506 -2.83 -9.84 18.18
N TYR A 507 -3.35 -9.88 16.95
CA TYR A 507 -4.78 -9.72 16.65
C TYR A 507 -5.57 -11.04 16.71
N ASP A 508 -4.91 -12.20 16.73
CA ASP A 508 -5.57 -13.51 16.66
C ASP A 508 -6.58 -13.76 17.78
N PRO A 509 -6.32 -13.38 19.06
CA PRO A 509 -7.30 -13.54 20.13
C PRO A 509 -8.58 -12.73 19.87
N PHE A 510 -8.43 -11.48 19.41
CA PHE A 510 -9.55 -10.59 19.12
C PHE A 510 -10.35 -11.09 17.93
N ILE A 511 -9.68 -11.55 16.87
CA ILE A 511 -10.33 -12.17 15.71
C ILE A 511 -11.11 -13.40 16.14
N SER A 512 -10.50 -14.29 16.92
CA SER A 512 -11.15 -15.49 17.42
C SER A 512 -12.39 -15.18 18.28
N ASP A 513 -12.31 -14.14 19.11
CA ASP A 513 -13.43 -13.71 19.94
C ASP A 513 -14.55 -13.04 19.13
N MET A 514 -14.21 -12.24 18.11
CA MET A 514 -15.17 -11.71 17.14
C MET A 514 -15.90 -12.86 16.44
N GLU A 515 -15.18 -13.82 15.87
CA GLU A 515 -15.77 -14.95 15.16
C GLU A 515 -16.68 -15.79 16.07
N ARG A 516 -16.23 -16.08 17.30
CA ARG A 516 -17.04 -16.79 18.30
C ARG A 516 -18.33 -16.01 18.61
N SER A 517 -18.23 -14.69 18.81
CA SER A 517 -19.38 -13.83 19.06
C SER A 517 -20.38 -13.87 17.90
N ILE A 518 -19.91 -13.83 16.66
CA ILE A 518 -20.74 -13.89 15.46
C ILE A 518 -21.45 -15.25 15.35
N ARG A 519 -20.71 -16.35 15.55
CA ARG A 519 -21.27 -17.72 15.48
C ARG A 519 -22.24 -18.02 16.63
N ALA A 520 -22.08 -17.39 17.79
CA ALA A 520 -23.01 -17.56 18.91
C ALA A 520 -24.43 -17.03 18.63
N HIS A 521 -24.63 -16.25 17.57
CA HIS A 521 -25.97 -15.81 17.14
C HIS A 521 -26.75 -16.91 16.41
N ILE A 522 -26.13 -18.07 16.14
CA ILE A 522 -26.82 -19.24 15.64
C ILE A 522 -27.72 -19.79 16.74
N PRO A 523 -29.05 -19.84 16.56
CA PRO A 523 -29.91 -20.55 17.50
C PRO A 523 -29.44 -22.00 17.57
N PRO A 524 -29.36 -22.62 18.76
CA PRO A 524 -29.10 -24.05 18.83
C PRO A 524 -30.14 -24.74 17.93
N PRO A 525 -29.73 -25.75 17.13
CA PRO A 525 -30.70 -26.53 16.37
C PRO A 525 -31.79 -26.92 17.35
N ARG A 526 -33.04 -26.52 17.06
CA ARG A 526 -34.18 -26.99 17.84
C ARG A 526 -34.05 -28.51 17.75
N GLY A 527 -33.67 -29.14 18.86
CA GLY A 527 -33.67 -30.58 18.93
C GLY A 527 -35.04 -31.01 18.45
N ASP A 528 -35.07 -31.85 17.42
CA ASP A 528 -36.28 -32.55 17.05
C ASP A 528 -36.68 -33.39 18.27
N GLU A 529 -37.43 -32.75 19.18
CA GLU A 529 -38.42 -33.44 19.99
C GLU A 529 -39.53 -33.90 19.04
N SER A 530 -39.21 -34.90 18.22
CA SER A 530 -40.18 -35.79 17.63
C SER A 530 -39.67 -37.21 17.78
N SER A 531 -39.70 -37.65 19.04
CA SER A 531 -40.17 -38.98 19.35
C SER A 531 -41.53 -39.22 18.68
N SER A 532 -41.55 -39.96 17.59
CA SER A 532 -42.60 -40.94 17.29
C SER A 532 -42.26 -41.62 15.99
N ASP A 533 -42.01 -42.93 16.10
CA ASP A 533 -42.23 -43.88 15.02
C ASP A 533 -43.57 -43.57 14.35
N ASP A 534 -43.55 -43.14 13.10
CA ASP A 534 -44.66 -43.34 12.17
C ASP A 534 -44.08 -43.26 10.75
N ASP A 535 -44.01 -44.44 10.14
CA ASP A 535 -43.78 -44.66 8.72
C ASP A 535 -44.84 -43.95 7.87
N ASP A 536 -44.51 -43.71 6.59
CA ASP A 536 -45.42 -43.41 5.46
C ASP A 536 -45.85 -41.95 5.22
N PHE A 537 -45.05 -41.19 4.43
CA PHE A 537 -45.48 -40.64 3.12
C PHE A 537 -44.30 -39.92 2.42
N TYR A 538 -43.74 -40.53 1.38
CA TYR A 538 -42.77 -39.88 0.48
C TYR A 538 -43.56 -39.09 -0.58
N ASP A 539 -43.66 -37.76 -0.42
CA ASP A 539 -44.16 -36.85 -1.45
C ASP A 539 -42.97 -36.32 -2.30
N PRO A 540 -42.82 -36.68 -3.59
CA PRO A 540 -41.65 -36.34 -4.39
C PRO A 540 -41.55 -34.87 -4.83
N ASP A 541 -42.59 -34.04 -4.62
CA ASP A 541 -42.68 -32.70 -5.24
C ASP A 541 -42.30 -31.52 -4.31
N TYR A 542 -41.69 -31.79 -3.14
CA TYR A 542 -41.26 -30.76 -2.17
C TYR A 542 -39.73 -30.52 -2.10
N SER A 543 -38.99 -30.84 -3.15
CA SER A 543 -37.52 -30.67 -3.17
C SER A 543 -37.02 -29.24 -3.46
N ASP A 544 -37.90 -28.28 -3.75
CA ASP A 544 -37.48 -26.96 -4.28
C ASP A 544 -37.49 -25.80 -3.25
N ARG A 545 -37.76 -26.08 -1.96
CA ARG A 545 -37.79 -25.06 -0.89
C ARG A 545 -37.30 -25.51 0.49
N MET A 546 -36.41 -26.51 0.56
CA MET A 546 -35.65 -26.70 1.80
C MET A 546 -34.51 -25.68 1.83
N ASP A 547 -34.68 -24.65 2.65
CA ASP A 547 -33.59 -23.82 3.16
C ASP A 547 -32.49 -24.76 3.64
N ASP A 548 -31.41 -24.88 2.87
CA ASP A 548 -30.22 -25.62 3.27
C ASP A 548 -29.81 -25.16 4.68
N PRO A 549 -29.84 -26.02 5.71
CA PRO A 549 -29.47 -25.65 7.07
C PRO A 549 -28.07 -25.01 7.12
N ARG A 550 -27.17 -25.39 6.21
CA ARG A 550 -25.83 -24.79 6.08
C ARG A 550 -25.89 -23.31 5.70
N ARG A 551 -26.90 -22.87 4.94
CA ARG A 551 -27.08 -21.45 4.58
C ARG A 551 -27.56 -20.61 5.77
N ARG A 552 -28.36 -21.18 6.68
CA ARG A 552 -28.83 -20.48 7.89
C ARG A 552 -27.72 -20.36 8.94
N HIS A 553 -26.88 -21.39 9.07
CA HIS A 553 -25.83 -21.45 10.11
C HIS A 553 -24.49 -20.80 9.70
N GLY A 554 -24.32 -20.45 8.42
CA GLY A 554 -23.05 -19.95 7.88
C GLY A 554 -22.07 -21.11 7.58
N GLY A 555 -21.07 -20.83 6.75
CA GLY A 555 -20.00 -21.77 6.44
C GLY A 555 -19.05 -22.04 7.61
N THR A 556 -18.32 -23.15 7.53
CA THR A 556 -17.34 -23.62 8.54
C THR A 556 -15.97 -22.95 8.42
N GLY A 557 -15.70 -22.24 7.32
CA GLY A 557 -14.46 -21.50 7.11
C GLY A 557 -14.35 -20.24 7.97
N PRO A 558 -13.16 -19.60 8.01
CA PRO A 558 -12.96 -18.35 8.75
C PRO A 558 -13.88 -17.24 8.21
N ILE A 559 -14.42 -16.43 9.11
CA ILE A 559 -15.22 -15.24 8.76
C ILE A 559 -14.28 -14.07 8.46
N ILE A 560 -13.21 -13.91 9.23
CA ILE A 560 -12.23 -12.85 9.09
C ILE A 560 -10.91 -13.47 8.63
N ILE A 561 -10.45 -13.08 7.46
CA ILE A 561 -9.23 -13.60 6.83
C ILE A 561 -8.18 -12.47 6.84
N PRO A 562 -7.12 -12.56 7.67
CA PRO A 562 -6.01 -11.63 7.64
C PRO A 562 -5.31 -11.64 6.27
N GLN A 563 -4.98 -10.46 5.73
CA GLN A 563 -4.38 -10.34 4.39
C GLN A 563 -3.01 -9.67 4.40
N ALA A 564 -2.84 -8.59 5.17
CA ALA A 564 -1.58 -7.87 5.25
C ALA A 564 -1.57 -6.91 6.44
N SER A 565 -0.39 -6.43 6.81
CA SER A 565 -0.24 -5.30 7.70
C SER A 565 0.90 -4.38 7.27
N GLN A 566 0.76 -3.09 7.56
CA GLN A 566 1.78 -2.08 7.36
C GLN A 566 1.87 -1.22 8.62
N ILE A 567 3.09 -0.90 9.04
CA ILE A 567 3.33 0.06 10.11
C ILE A 567 4.37 1.05 9.63
N TYR A 568 3.99 2.33 9.56
CA TYR A 568 4.83 3.36 8.98
C TYR A 568 4.56 4.73 9.59
N ASN A 569 5.52 5.65 9.48
CA ASN A 569 5.27 7.03 9.85
C ASN A 569 4.43 7.74 8.78
N GLU A 570 3.38 8.44 9.23
CA GLU A 570 2.37 9.10 8.42
C GLU A 570 2.94 10.16 7.45
N ILE A 571 4.15 10.69 7.72
CA ILE A 571 4.87 11.59 6.79
C ILE A 571 4.94 11.06 5.35
N SER A 572 4.87 9.74 5.19
CA SER A 572 4.88 9.06 3.90
C SER A 572 3.71 9.49 2.99
N HIS A 573 2.53 9.80 3.55
CA HIS A 573 1.38 10.30 2.79
C HIS A 573 1.56 11.73 2.29
N ARG A 574 2.20 12.60 3.09
CA ARG A 574 2.50 14.00 2.67
C ARG A 574 3.59 14.05 1.60
N SER A 575 4.60 13.18 1.74
CA SER A 575 5.72 13.12 0.80
C SER A 575 5.41 12.34 -0.49
N ARG A 576 4.38 11.48 -0.48
CA ARG A 576 3.94 10.65 -1.61
C ARG A 576 2.43 10.75 -1.82
N PRO A 577 1.95 11.68 -2.66
CA PRO A 577 0.53 11.72 -3.01
C PRO A 577 0.08 10.42 -3.73
N THR A 578 0.99 9.74 -4.42
CA THR A 578 0.79 8.38 -4.97
C THR A 578 2.11 7.60 -4.97
N ALA A 579 2.04 6.28 -5.19
CA ALA A 579 3.22 5.41 -5.35
C ALA A 579 4.10 5.94 -6.51
N GLY A 580 5.26 6.50 -6.15
CA GLY A 580 6.25 6.98 -7.13
C GLY A 580 6.25 8.49 -7.45
N GLN A 581 5.41 9.30 -6.82
CA GLN A 581 5.40 10.76 -7.04
C GLN A 581 6.18 11.56 -5.98
N GLN A 582 7.11 10.92 -5.26
CA GLN A 582 8.02 11.63 -4.37
C GLN A 582 9.12 12.33 -5.19
N ASP A 583 9.33 13.64 -4.97
CA ASP A 583 10.32 14.42 -5.74
C ASP A 583 11.69 13.76 -5.80
N THR A 584 12.17 13.24 -4.66
CA THR A 584 13.50 12.62 -4.53
C THR A 584 13.63 11.24 -5.18
N CYS A 585 12.54 10.68 -5.71
CA CYS A 585 12.49 9.32 -6.21
C CYS A 585 12.15 9.24 -7.73
N THR A 586 12.01 10.35 -8.43
CA THR A 586 11.65 10.35 -9.86
C THR A 586 12.84 10.13 -10.80
N GLY A 587 14.07 10.40 -10.35
CA GLY A 587 15.28 10.33 -11.18
C GLY A 587 15.40 11.48 -12.18
N GLU A 588 14.78 12.63 -11.87
CA GLU A 588 14.65 13.78 -12.75
C GLU A 588 16.00 14.36 -13.23
N LEU A 589 17.06 14.31 -12.43
CA LEU A 589 18.37 14.82 -12.84
C LEU A 589 18.99 13.93 -13.92
N SER A 590 18.93 12.61 -13.71
CA SER A 590 19.35 11.63 -14.72
C SER A 590 18.53 11.71 -16.00
N GLN A 591 17.21 11.93 -15.89
CA GLN A 591 16.33 12.12 -17.04
C GLN A 591 16.71 13.38 -17.84
N ALA A 592 16.90 14.51 -17.15
CA ALA A 592 17.31 15.76 -17.78
C ALA A 592 18.67 15.64 -18.48
N ALA A 593 19.63 14.96 -17.86
CA ALA A 593 20.97 14.76 -18.40
C ALA A 593 20.97 13.82 -19.63
N THR A 594 20.23 12.72 -19.57
CA THR A 594 20.11 11.77 -20.70
C THR A 594 19.32 12.33 -21.89
N GLY A 595 18.49 13.35 -21.67
CA GLY A 595 17.77 14.05 -22.74
C GLY A 595 18.66 14.67 -23.80
N ALA A 596 19.95 14.89 -23.54
CA ALA A 596 20.89 15.46 -24.53
C ALA A 596 21.13 14.54 -25.76
N TRP A 597 20.69 13.28 -25.68
CA TRP A 597 20.70 12.32 -26.79
C TRP A 597 19.35 12.23 -27.52
N ALA A 598 18.32 12.89 -27.02
CA ALA A 598 17.01 12.87 -27.63
C ALA A 598 16.99 13.63 -28.97
N LYS A 599 16.19 13.13 -29.91
CA LYS A 599 16.20 13.60 -31.30
C LYS A 599 14.92 14.32 -31.70
N SER A 600 13.78 13.90 -31.18
CA SER A 600 12.49 14.46 -31.60
C SER A 600 12.27 15.86 -31.01
N VAL A 601 11.41 16.65 -31.67
CA VAL A 601 11.03 17.98 -31.18
C VAL A 601 10.29 17.88 -29.83
N ALA A 602 9.39 16.89 -29.71
CA ALA A 602 8.68 16.62 -28.47
C ALA A 602 9.63 16.30 -27.32
N ASP A 603 10.67 15.48 -27.57
CA ASP A 603 11.65 15.15 -26.53
C ASP A 603 12.47 16.36 -26.10
N LYS A 604 12.91 17.20 -27.06
CA LYS A 604 13.65 18.42 -26.74
C LYS A 604 12.83 19.42 -25.91
N LEU A 605 11.53 19.51 -26.17
CA LEU A 605 10.60 20.29 -25.35
C LEU A 605 10.49 19.70 -23.94
N SER A 606 10.31 18.39 -23.82
CA SER A 606 10.28 17.69 -22.53
C SER A 606 11.59 17.87 -21.75
N GLN A 607 12.74 17.84 -22.45
CA GLN A 607 14.05 18.06 -21.82
C GLN A 607 14.18 19.49 -21.32
N SER A 608 13.76 20.47 -22.12
CA SER A 608 13.80 21.88 -21.73
C SER A 608 12.96 22.13 -20.47
N ARG A 609 11.77 21.51 -20.37
CA ARG A 609 10.93 21.56 -19.17
C ARG A 609 11.60 20.94 -17.95
N LEU A 610 12.27 19.79 -18.11
CA LEU A 610 13.02 19.15 -17.03
C LEU A 610 14.16 20.05 -16.56
N LEU A 611 14.96 20.61 -17.48
CA LEU A 611 16.06 21.53 -17.16
C LEU A 611 15.57 22.78 -16.45
N GLU A 612 14.50 23.40 -16.96
CA GLU A 612 13.90 24.57 -16.33
C GLU A 612 13.43 24.26 -14.91
N ARG A 613 12.79 23.11 -14.68
CA ARG A 613 12.38 22.69 -13.35
C ARG A 613 13.56 22.55 -12.39
N GLN A 614 14.71 22.03 -12.84
CA GLN A 614 15.91 21.89 -12.01
C GLN A 614 16.69 23.20 -11.82
N ARG A 615 16.38 24.26 -12.57
CA ARG A 615 16.93 25.61 -12.35
C ARG A 615 16.29 26.31 -11.16
N TYR A 616 15.01 26.04 -10.92
CA TYR A 616 14.31 26.60 -9.76
C TYR A 616 14.77 25.91 -8.48
N ASP A 617 14.59 24.59 -8.40
CA ASP A 617 14.98 23.80 -7.23
C ASP A 617 15.45 22.41 -7.66
N LEU A 618 16.29 21.78 -6.83
CA LEU A 618 16.63 20.37 -6.95
C LEU A 618 15.60 19.49 -6.22
N PRO A 619 15.50 18.20 -6.54
CA PRO A 619 14.49 17.32 -5.96
C PRO A 619 14.49 17.26 -4.42
N HIS A 620 15.69 17.28 -3.81
CA HIS A 620 15.83 17.24 -2.36
C HIS A 620 15.48 18.57 -1.68
N GLN A 621 15.63 19.70 -2.38
CA GLN A 621 15.24 21.02 -1.88
C GLN A 621 13.71 21.12 -1.83
N ARG A 622 13.03 20.76 -2.92
CA ARG A 622 11.56 20.65 -2.96
C ARG A 622 11.01 19.76 -1.84
N PHE A 623 11.66 18.63 -1.59
CA PHE A 623 11.27 17.76 -0.48
C PHE A 623 11.48 18.42 0.89
N ALA A 624 12.64 19.06 1.12
CA ALA A 624 12.93 19.74 2.38
C ALA A 624 11.87 20.80 2.69
N ASP A 625 11.46 21.59 1.70
CA ASP A 625 10.42 22.61 1.86
C ASP A 625 9.07 21.99 2.25
N LYS A 626 8.69 20.86 1.64
CA LYS A 626 7.45 20.14 1.95
C LYS A 626 7.35 19.65 3.39
N ILE A 627 8.48 19.34 4.03
CA ILE A 627 8.51 18.73 5.36
C ILE A 627 8.81 19.70 6.51
N GLN A 628 9.19 20.95 6.20
CA GLN A 628 9.55 21.98 7.19
C GLN A 628 8.35 22.57 7.96
N HIS A 629 7.12 22.27 7.56
CA HIS A 629 5.95 22.84 8.22
C HIS A 629 5.68 22.22 9.60
N ASP A 630 5.25 23.03 10.57
CA ASP A 630 4.94 22.55 11.92
C ASP A 630 3.76 21.55 11.94
N ASP A 631 2.84 21.67 10.97
CA ASP A 631 1.66 20.82 10.75
C ASP A 631 1.95 19.48 10.05
N CYS A 632 3.22 19.12 9.90
CA CYS A 632 3.61 17.86 9.29
C CYS A 632 3.01 16.67 10.06
N PRO A 633 2.31 15.73 9.39
CA PRO A 633 1.83 14.50 10.03
C PRO A 633 3.02 13.68 10.50
N ARG A 634 2.94 13.18 11.74
CA ARG A 634 4.05 12.51 12.43
C ARG A 634 3.63 11.22 13.11
N ALA A 635 2.37 10.81 13.06
CA ALA A 635 1.90 9.64 13.80
C ALA A 635 2.56 8.35 13.29
N LEU A 636 2.62 7.33 14.16
CA LEU A 636 2.82 5.95 13.70
C LEU A 636 1.47 5.44 13.21
N ARG A 637 1.36 5.15 11.92
CA ARG A 637 0.16 4.56 11.34
C ARG A 637 0.29 3.05 11.35
N VAL A 638 -0.64 2.37 12.01
CA VAL A 638 -0.80 0.91 12.00
C VAL A 638 -1.98 0.58 11.12
N GLU A 639 -1.72 -0.04 9.97
CA GLU A 639 -2.71 -0.36 8.95
C GLU A 639 -2.82 -1.88 8.80
N ASN A 640 -4.03 -2.42 8.98
CA ASN A 640 -4.32 -3.84 8.84
C ASN A 640 -5.31 -4.04 7.71
N VAL A 641 -4.99 -5.00 6.84
CA VAL A 641 -5.87 -5.42 5.74
C VAL A 641 -6.40 -6.81 6.03
N PHE A 642 -7.72 -6.96 5.92
CA PHE A 642 -8.40 -8.23 6.10
C PHE A 642 -9.63 -8.31 5.20
N THR A 643 -10.11 -9.53 4.98
CA THR A 643 -11.33 -9.84 4.25
C THR A 643 -12.36 -10.44 5.18
N ILE A 644 -13.61 -10.01 5.04
CA ILE A 644 -14.76 -10.63 5.66
C ILE A 644 -15.42 -11.53 4.61
N ASP A 645 -15.48 -12.83 4.86
CA ASP A 645 -16.26 -13.78 4.08
C ASP A 645 -17.67 -13.88 4.67
N LEU A 646 -18.60 -13.18 4.01
CA LEU A 646 -19.99 -13.13 4.45
C LEU A 646 -20.69 -14.47 4.26
N ASP A 647 -20.18 -15.38 3.42
CA ASP A 647 -20.76 -16.71 3.29
C ASP A 647 -20.50 -17.60 4.50
N ASN A 648 -19.44 -17.31 5.25
CA ASN A 648 -19.16 -17.94 6.53
C ASN A 648 -19.93 -17.31 7.71
N MET A 649 -20.64 -16.19 7.50
CA MET A 649 -21.50 -15.57 8.51
C MET A 649 -22.94 -16.12 8.46
N PRO A 650 -23.64 -16.24 9.61
CA PRO A 650 -25.08 -16.52 9.63
C PRO A 650 -25.87 -15.48 8.84
N GLN A 651 -26.91 -15.90 8.12
CA GLN A 651 -27.59 -15.05 7.12
C GLN A 651 -28.29 -13.83 7.73
N ASP A 652 -28.84 -13.98 8.93
CA ASP A 652 -29.58 -12.94 9.68
C ASP A 652 -28.69 -11.78 10.14
N VAL A 653 -27.38 -12.02 10.27
CA VAL A 653 -26.40 -11.02 10.69
C VAL A 653 -25.59 -10.40 9.54
N ARG A 654 -25.92 -10.73 8.28
CA ARG A 654 -25.28 -10.15 7.08
C ARG A 654 -25.84 -8.76 6.75
N ASN A 655 -25.66 -7.80 7.65
CA ASN A 655 -26.05 -6.41 7.46
C ASN A 655 -24.93 -5.45 7.89
N GLY A 656 -24.93 -4.24 7.32
CA GLY A 656 -23.85 -3.28 7.51
C GLY A 656 -23.72 -2.81 8.96
N ARG A 657 -24.84 -2.68 9.68
CA ARG A 657 -24.84 -2.33 11.11
C ARG A 657 -24.13 -3.37 11.95
N PHE A 658 -24.41 -4.66 11.72
CA PHE A 658 -23.79 -5.76 12.45
C PHE A 658 -22.30 -5.86 12.13
N ILE A 659 -21.92 -5.79 10.85
CA ILE A 659 -20.51 -5.80 10.42
C ILE A 659 -19.73 -4.66 11.09
N TYR A 660 -20.29 -3.45 11.10
CA TYR A 660 -19.63 -2.31 11.75
C TYR A 660 -19.45 -2.55 13.26
N ASN A 661 -20.52 -2.94 13.97
CA ASN A 661 -20.50 -3.09 15.42
C ASN A 661 -19.70 -4.32 15.91
N LYS A 662 -19.65 -5.39 15.13
CA LYS A 662 -19.07 -6.68 15.54
C LYS A 662 -17.73 -7.01 14.89
N ILE A 663 -17.33 -6.27 13.85
CA ILE A 663 -16.04 -6.48 13.16
C ILE A 663 -15.26 -5.18 13.06
N VAL A 664 -15.78 -4.14 12.41
CA VAL A 664 -15.02 -2.92 12.11
C VAL A 664 -14.59 -2.18 13.38
N ASN A 665 -15.54 -1.83 14.25
CA ASN A 665 -15.25 -1.12 15.49
C ASN A 665 -14.41 -1.98 16.46
N PRO A 666 -14.72 -3.27 16.71
CA PRO A 666 -13.85 -4.13 17.51
C PRO A 666 -12.43 -4.29 16.97
N MET A 667 -12.22 -4.30 15.65
CA MET A 667 -10.88 -4.34 15.07
C MET A 667 -10.08 -3.06 15.38
N VAL A 668 -10.73 -1.89 15.36
CA VAL A 668 -10.13 -0.63 15.81
C VAL A 668 -9.78 -0.69 17.30
N LEU A 669 -10.70 -1.20 18.12
CA LEU A 669 -10.50 -1.37 19.56
C LEU A 669 -9.36 -2.34 19.88
N ALA A 670 -9.19 -3.41 19.09
CA ALA A 670 -8.09 -4.35 19.23
C ALA A 670 -6.73 -3.65 19.08
N THR A 671 -6.57 -2.73 18.11
CA THR A 671 -5.31 -1.99 17.93
C THR A 671 -4.93 -1.14 19.14
N ILE A 672 -5.91 -0.62 19.89
CA ILE A 672 -5.68 0.21 21.08
C ILE A 672 -5.67 -0.60 22.38
N HIS A 673 -5.99 -1.90 22.32
CA HIS A 673 -5.93 -2.78 23.48
C HIS A 673 -4.46 -2.94 23.93
N PRO A 674 -4.17 -2.97 25.25
CA PRO A 674 -2.80 -3.11 25.77
C PRO A 674 -2.01 -4.27 25.15
N ASP A 675 -2.62 -5.43 24.97
CA ASP A 675 -2.00 -6.61 24.34
C ASP A 675 -1.47 -6.39 22.92
N VAL A 676 -2.01 -5.41 22.18
CA VAL A 676 -1.57 -5.08 20.82
C VAL A 676 -0.75 -3.79 20.81
N ALA A 677 -1.26 -2.75 21.47
CA ALA A 677 -0.64 -1.44 21.49
C ALA A 677 0.73 -1.50 22.18
N GLU A 678 0.85 -2.10 23.36
CA GLU A 678 2.08 -2.06 24.14
C GLU A 678 3.27 -2.74 23.43
N PRO A 679 3.14 -3.95 22.83
CA PRO A 679 4.19 -4.53 22.01
C PRO A 679 4.62 -3.60 20.87
N ILE A 680 3.67 -3.00 20.14
CA ILE A 680 3.99 -2.04 19.07
C ILE A 680 4.78 -0.86 19.64
N LEU A 681 4.29 -0.22 20.72
CA LEU A 681 4.94 0.94 21.33
C LEU A 681 6.36 0.63 21.84
N ARG A 682 6.58 -0.57 22.40
CA ARG A 682 7.91 -1.03 22.86
C ARG A 682 8.91 -1.12 21.71
N THR A 683 8.45 -1.45 20.50
CA THR A 683 9.28 -1.48 19.28
C THR A 683 9.49 -0.11 18.64
N THR A 684 9.13 1.01 19.27
CA THR A 684 9.33 2.35 18.67
C THR A 684 10.53 3.10 19.24
N LEU A 685 11.17 3.94 18.41
CA LEU A 685 12.02 5.05 18.81
C LEU A 685 11.23 6.36 18.62
N VAL A 686 11.10 7.16 19.67
CA VAL A 686 10.34 8.42 19.62
C VAL A 686 11.31 9.61 19.57
N PHE A 687 11.28 10.35 18.47
CA PHE A 687 11.99 11.61 18.31
C PHE A 687 11.29 12.74 19.03
N ARG A 688 12.08 13.66 19.60
CA ARG A 688 11.58 14.91 20.17
C ARG A 688 10.94 15.81 19.10
N PRO A 689 10.10 16.78 19.51
CA PRO A 689 9.50 17.72 18.58
C PRO A 689 10.52 18.38 17.66
N LYS A 690 10.14 18.61 16.39
CA LYS A 690 10.96 19.24 15.34
C LYS A 690 12.20 18.46 14.87
N VAL A 691 12.51 17.30 15.45
CA VAL A 691 13.63 16.46 15.03
C VAL A 691 13.29 15.67 13.76
N PHE A 692 12.22 14.88 13.79
CA PHE A 692 11.71 14.19 12.61
C PHE A 692 10.47 14.96 12.08
N PRO A 693 10.34 15.19 10.76
CA PRO A 693 11.07 14.57 9.63
C PRO A 693 12.40 15.22 9.21
N SER A 694 12.88 16.28 9.86
CA SER A 694 14.13 16.99 9.49
C SER A 694 15.37 16.08 9.39
N VAL A 695 15.36 14.94 10.09
CA VAL A 695 16.37 13.87 9.96
C VAL A 695 16.63 13.46 8.50
N TYR A 696 15.61 13.43 7.62
CA TYR A 696 15.82 13.15 6.20
C TYR A 696 16.82 14.11 5.56
N THR A 697 16.71 15.41 5.86
CA THR A 697 17.60 16.44 5.32
C THR A 697 18.99 16.36 5.93
N TRP A 698 19.07 16.04 7.23
CA TRP A 698 20.35 15.96 7.94
C TRP A 698 21.19 14.78 7.47
N THR A 699 20.61 13.58 7.44
CA THR A 699 21.36 12.35 7.12
C THR A 699 21.67 12.22 5.64
N SER A 700 20.81 12.74 4.76
CA SER A 700 21.05 12.76 3.32
C SER A 700 22.01 13.86 2.86
N TYR A 701 22.42 14.78 3.74
CA TYR A 701 23.26 15.94 3.38
C TYR A 701 24.56 15.58 2.63
N PRO A 702 25.30 14.51 2.98
CA PRO A 702 26.45 14.05 2.19
C PRO A 702 26.10 13.71 0.73
N ILE A 703 24.93 13.09 0.50
CA ILE A 703 24.43 12.73 -0.82
C ILE A 703 23.98 13.98 -1.56
N THR A 704 23.18 14.83 -0.92
CA THR A 704 22.60 16.01 -1.58
C THR A 704 23.67 17.05 -1.92
N ALA A 705 24.67 17.24 -1.07
CA ALA A 705 25.83 18.09 -1.36
C ALA A 705 26.64 17.56 -2.57
N ALA A 706 26.86 16.24 -2.64
CA ALA A 706 27.53 15.62 -3.78
C ALA A 706 26.67 15.72 -5.06
N LEU A 707 25.37 15.50 -4.95
CA LEU A 707 24.41 15.57 -6.05
C LEU A 707 24.34 16.98 -6.64
N GLN A 708 24.26 18.00 -5.78
CA GLN A 708 24.23 19.40 -6.19
C GLN A 708 25.53 19.77 -6.95
N ARG A 709 26.71 19.48 -6.39
CA ARG A 709 27.97 19.79 -7.07
C ARG A 709 28.14 19.02 -8.38
N GLN A 710 27.67 17.78 -8.44
CA GLN A 710 27.71 16.98 -9.66
C GLN A 710 26.76 17.54 -10.73
N TRP A 711 25.60 18.04 -10.33
CA TRP A 711 24.66 18.73 -11.22
C TRP A 711 25.23 20.04 -11.74
N GLU A 712 25.83 20.86 -10.88
CA GLU A 712 26.51 22.12 -11.25
C GLU A 712 27.66 21.90 -12.26
N TYR A 713 28.30 20.72 -12.23
CA TYR A 713 29.29 20.34 -13.24
C TYR A 713 28.66 20.01 -14.61
N ILE A 714 27.49 19.37 -14.64
CA ILE A 714 26.85 18.84 -15.86
C ILE A 714 25.93 19.86 -16.53
N ALA A 715 25.22 20.67 -15.75
CA ALA A 715 24.21 21.60 -16.24
C ALA A 715 24.75 22.57 -17.32
N PRO A 716 25.97 23.15 -17.21
CA PRO A 716 26.48 24.07 -18.24
C PRO A 716 26.63 23.44 -19.64
N ASP A 717 26.92 22.14 -19.71
CA ASP A 717 27.00 21.42 -20.99
C ASP A 717 25.59 21.24 -21.58
N LEU A 718 24.62 20.86 -20.74
CA LEU A 718 23.22 20.71 -21.15
C LEU A 718 22.61 22.01 -21.66
N GLU A 719 22.91 23.14 -21.01
CA GLU A 719 22.44 24.47 -21.43
C GLU A 719 23.00 24.89 -22.79
N LYS A 720 24.21 24.42 -23.12
CA LYS A 720 24.82 24.61 -24.44
C LYS A 720 24.39 23.56 -25.46
N SER A 721 23.39 22.73 -25.12
CA SER A 721 22.95 21.58 -25.93
C SER A 721 24.09 20.59 -26.24
N GLN A 722 25.07 20.48 -25.33
CA GLN A 722 26.16 19.53 -25.41
C GLN A 722 25.83 18.26 -24.65
N ARG A 723 26.42 17.14 -25.08
CA ARG A 723 26.25 15.84 -24.43
C ARG A 723 27.24 15.74 -23.27
N PRO A 724 26.77 15.58 -22.02
CA PRO A 724 27.66 15.46 -20.89
C PRO A 724 28.42 14.13 -20.91
N ASN A 725 29.43 13.99 -20.06
CA ASN A 725 30.12 12.71 -19.89
C ASN A 725 29.14 11.66 -19.31
N GLN A 726 29.01 10.50 -19.97
CA GLN A 726 28.14 9.42 -19.52
C GLN A 726 28.48 8.92 -18.11
N ILE A 727 29.76 8.85 -17.72
CA ILE A 727 30.16 8.52 -16.34
C ILE A 727 29.57 9.52 -15.34
N ALA A 728 29.49 10.80 -15.71
CA ALA A 728 28.92 11.84 -14.86
C ALA A 728 27.39 11.66 -14.68
N ILE A 729 26.70 11.15 -15.71
CA ILE A 729 25.28 10.77 -15.64
C ILE A 729 25.10 9.56 -14.71
N GLU A 730 25.96 8.54 -14.81
CA GLU A 730 25.85 7.37 -13.93
C GLU A 730 26.11 7.73 -12.46
N ILE A 731 27.04 8.64 -12.18
CA ILE A 731 27.25 9.18 -10.83
C ILE A 731 25.97 9.89 -10.34
N LEU A 732 25.35 10.76 -11.15
CA LEU A 732 24.08 11.39 -10.78
C LEU A 732 23.01 10.35 -10.46
N SER A 733 22.86 9.34 -11.33
CA SER A 733 21.84 8.31 -11.16
C SER A 733 22.05 7.48 -9.90
N VAL A 734 23.30 7.14 -9.60
CA VAL A 734 23.66 6.43 -8.37
C VAL A 734 23.36 7.27 -7.12
N LEU A 735 23.65 8.58 -7.13
CA LEU A 735 23.33 9.48 -6.03
C LEU A 735 21.81 9.67 -5.86
N GLU A 736 21.05 9.79 -6.96
CA GLU A 736 19.58 9.83 -6.92
C GLU A 736 19.00 8.54 -6.33
N ARG A 737 19.58 7.37 -6.65
CA ARG A 737 19.18 6.08 -6.08
C ARG A 737 19.51 5.97 -4.58
N CYS A 738 20.69 6.43 -4.15
CA CYS A 738 21.02 6.52 -2.72
C CYS A 738 20.03 7.42 -1.97
N LEU A 739 19.67 8.56 -2.56
CA LEU A 739 18.67 9.46 -2.00
C LEU A 739 17.29 8.79 -1.95
N ALA A 740 16.85 8.17 -3.05
CA ALA A 740 15.58 7.43 -3.08
C ALA A 740 15.54 6.32 -2.01
N TYR A 741 16.64 5.60 -1.78
CA TYR A 741 16.74 4.63 -0.69
C TYR A 741 16.63 5.31 0.69
N ALA A 742 17.30 6.45 0.90
CA ALA A 742 17.16 7.23 2.13
C ALA A 742 15.70 7.60 2.43
N HIS A 743 14.91 7.91 1.39
CA HIS A 743 13.53 8.36 1.52
C HIS A 743 12.50 7.25 1.53
N THR A 744 12.86 6.04 1.09
CA THR A 744 11.91 4.94 0.89
C THR A 744 12.25 3.69 1.68
N GLY A 745 13.53 3.45 1.98
CA GLY A 745 14.04 2.19 2.48
C GLY A 745 13.88 1.02 1.51
N ASN A 746 13.48 1.29 0.26
CA ASN A 746 13.15 0.25 -0.70
C ASN A 746 14.38 -0.11 -1.53
N ALA A 747 14.88 -1.33 -1.33
CA ALA A 747 16.10 -1.82 -1.96
C ALA A 747 15.96 -2.02 -3.48
N ARG A 748 14.73 -1.98 -4.03
CA ARG A 748 14.50 -2.05 -5.48
C ARG A 748 15.08 -0.88 -6.29
N VAL A 749 15.43 0.22 -5.62
CA VAL A 749 16.11 1.36 -6.25
C VAL A 749 17.62 1.14 -6.40
N LEU A 750 18.19 0.10 -5.78
CA LEU A 750 19.64 -0.15 -5.80
C LEU A 750 20.01 -0.96 -7.05
N ALA A 751 20.71 -0.32 -7.99
CA ALA A 751 21.25 -0.96 -9.20
C ALA A 751 22.50 -1.76 -8.84
N THR A 752 22.32 -3.01 -8.42
CA THR A 752 23.37 -3.79 -7.75
C THR A 752 24.60 -3.99 -8.62
N LYS A 753 24.45 -4.13 -9.94
CA LYS A 753 25.57 -4.35 -10.87
C LYS A 753 26.57 -3.19 -10.86
N LEU A 754 26.10 -1.94 -10.70
CA LEU A 754 26.95 -0.75 -10.59
C LEU A 754 27.23 -0.36 -9.13
N MET A 755 26.23 -0.35 -8.27
CA MET A 755 26.32 0.17 -6.91
C MET A 755 27.10 -0.75 -5.96
N THR A 756 27.14 -2.06 -6.20
CA THR A 756 27.89 -3.00 -5.35
C THR A 756 29.40 -2.85 -5.52
N PRO A 757 29.97 -2.81 -6.74
CA PRO A 757 31.40 -2.49 -6.94
C PRO A 757 31.81 -1.14 -6.36
N LEU A 758 30.90 -0.16 -6.37
CA LEU A 758 31.10 1.17 -5.77
C LEU A 758 30.98 1.17 -4.23
N LEU A 759 30.67 0.03 -3.59
CA LEU A 759 30.43 -0.16 -2.15
C LEU A 759 29.22 0.57 -1.58
N LEU A 760 28.35 1.11 -2.43
CA LEU A 760 27.15 1.83 -2.00
C LEU A 760 26.05 0.90 -1.50
N THR A 761 25.81 -0.21 -2.19
CA THR A 761 24.83 -1.21 -1.74
C THR A 761 25.16 -1.67 -0.32
N ARG A 762 26.42 -2.06 -0.07
CA ARG A 762 26.87 -2.55 1.23
C ARG A 762 26.84 -1.49 2.31
N SER A 763 27.37 -0.30 2.04
CA SER A 763 27.40 0.79 3.05
C SER A 763 26.01 1.27 3.46
N LEU A 764 25.07 1.39 2.52
CA LEU A 764 23.69 1.74 2.85
C LEU A 764 23.01 0.70 3.74
N LEU A 765 23.33 -0.58 3.59
CA LEU A 765 22.73 -1.66 4.37
C LEU A 765 23.42 -1.86 5.72
N GLU A 766 24.76 -1.84 5.78
CA GLU A 766 25.54 -2.15 6.99
C GLU A 766 25.83 -0.93 7.86
N CYS A 767 25.89 0.27 7.28
CA CYS A 767 26.26 1.50 8.00
C CYS A 767 25.12 2.53 8.06
N GLY A 768 24.13 2.40 7.17
CA GLY A 768 23.10 3.42 6.94
C GLY A 768 23.60 4.55 6.04
N LEU A 769 24.78 5.12 6.32
CA LEU A 769 25.36 6.19 5.49
C LEU A 769 26.14 5.63 4.29
N PRO A 770 26.06 6.29 3.12
CA PRO A 770 26.75 5.85 1.91
C PRO A 770 28.27 6.06 2.00
N CYS A 771 29.00 5.10 1.45
CA CYS A 771 30.45 5.14 1.29
C CYS A 771 30.84 4.64 -0.10
N LEU A 772 31.85 5.27 -0.70
CA LEU A 772 32.33 4.98 -2.04
C LEU A 772 33.65 4.21 -1.99
N ASN A 773 33.82 3.28 -2.92
CA ASN A 773 35.07 2.53 -3.09
C ASN A 773 36.23 3.45 -3.48
N PRO A 774 37.25 3.67 -2.62
CA PRO A 774 38.33 4.61 -2.90
C PRO A 774 39.25 4.13 -4.04
N SER A 775 39.21 2.84 -4.39
CA SER A 775 39.99 2.28 -5.51
C SER A 775 39.33 2.54 -6.86
N LEU A 776 38.05 2.92 -6.87
CA LEU A 776 37.27 3.18 -8.08
C LEU A 776 36.81 4.64 -8.19
N VAL A 777 36.51 5.29 -7.06
CA VAL A 777 35.91 6.62 -7.03
C VAL A 777 36.82 7.59 -6.31
N GLN A 778 37.25 8.62 -7.03
CA GLN A 778 37.90 9.77 -6.44
C GLN A 778 36.85 10.78 -5.98
N VAL A 779 36.83 11.05 -4.67
CA VAL A 779 36.00 12.11 -4.07
C VAL A 779 36.85 13.37 -3.91
N SER A 780 36.38 14.49 -4.44
CA SER A 780 37.01 15.80 -4.25
C SER A 780 35.96 16.89 -4.08
N SER A 781 35.92 17.48 -2.89
CA SER A 781 35.00 18.58 -2.58
C SER A 781 35.35 19.90 -3.27
N ARG A 782 36.55 20.01 -3.87
CA ARG A 782 37.05 21.24 -4.51
C ARG A 782 37.43 21.08 -5.98
N ALA A 783 37.48 19.85 -6.50
CA ALA A 783 37.79 19.61 -7.91
C ALA A 783 36.53 19.57 -8.75
N SER A 784 36.69 19.83 -10.05
CA SER A 784 35.65 19.69 -11.05
C SER A 784 36.08 18.63 -12.09
N PRO A 785 35.34 17.52 -12.27
CA PRO A 785 34.16 17.10 -11.48
C PRO A 785 34.47 16.71 -10.03
N PRO A 786 33.46 16.81 -9.14
CA PRO A 786 33.59 16.51 -7.71
C PRO A 786 33.72 15.01 -7.41
N LEU A 787 33.13 14.17 -8.26
CA LEU A 787 33.23 12.71 -8.20
C LEU A 787 33.73 12.19 -9.54
N ARG A 788 34.69 11.26 -9.51
CA ARG A 788 35.25 10.64 -10.72
C ARG A 788 35.37 9.14 -10.52
N ILE A 789 34.80 8.35 -11.43
CA ILE A 789 35.05 6.91 -11.50
C ILE A 789 36.25 6.65 -12.41
N ALA A 790 37.18 5.81 -11.97
CA ALA A 790 38.35 5.41 -12.77
C ALA A 790 37.89 4.64 -14.02
N GLU A 791 38.03 5.25 -15.20
CA GLU A 791 37.48 4.71 -16.45
C GLU A 791 38.02 3.32 -16.80
N ASN A 792 39.30 3.06 -16.49
CA ASN A 792 39.97 1.78 -16.72
C ASN A 792 39.56 0.67 -15.74
N ARG A 793 38.80 0.99 -14.70
CA ARG A 793 38.27 0.04 -13.71
C ARG A 793 36.76 0.14 -13.58
N TYR A 794 36.09 0.73 -14.58
CA TYR A 794 34.65 0.88 -14.57
C TYR A 794 33.98 -0.51 -14.54
N PRO A 795 32.94 -0.73 -13.71
CA PRO A 795 32.28 -2.03 -13.62
C PRO A 795 31.65 -2.50 -14.94
N ILE A 796 31.86 -3.77 -15.28
CA ILE A 796 31.34 -4.41 -16.49
C ILE A 796 30.55 -5.69 -16.16
N GLU A 797 29.58 -6.00 -17.00
CA GLU A 797 28.78 -7.22 -16.97
C GLU A 797 29.39 -8.27 -17.90
N LEU A 798 29.49 -9.52 -17.43
CA LEU A 798 30.19 -10.63 -18.12
C LEU A 798 29.27 -11.78 -18.55
N GLU A 799 27.96 -11.55 -18.68
CA GLU A 799 27.00 -12.64 -18.93
C GLU A 799 27.10 -13.20 -20.37
N THR A 800 27.09 -12.33 -21.40
CA THR A 800 27.15 -12.76 -22.83
C THR A 800 27.77 -11.72 -23.78
N ILE A 801 27.64 -10.44 -23.45
CA ILE A 801 28.31 -9.31 -24.13
C ILE A 801 28.95 -8.47 -23.02
N VAL A 802 30.19 -8.03 -23.21
CA VAL A 802 30.85 -7.11 -22.28
C VAL A 802 30.17 -5.76 -22.36
N MET A 803 29.36 -5.45 -21.36
CA MET A 803 28.59 -4.21 -21.29
C MET A 803 28.95 -3.44 -20.01
N PRO A 804 29.07 -2.11 -20.05
CA PRO A 804 29.24 -1.33 -18.84
C PRO A 804 27.99 -1.45 -17.95
N ALA A 805 28.17 -1.61 -16.64
CA ALA A 805 27.06 -1.57 -15.70
C ALA A 805 26.50 -0.15 -15.61
N LEU A 806 25.17 0.02 -15.69
CA LEU A 806 24.49 1.32 -15.72
C LEU A 806 23.38 1.40 -14.67
N ALA A 807 23.25 2.58 -14.05
CA ALA A 807 22.14 2.92 -13.17
C ALA A 807 21.07 3.77 -13.87
N SER A 808 21.43 4.50 -14.93
CA SER A 808 20.53 5.46 -15.59
C SER A 808 19.54 4.84 -16.60
N THR A 809 19.72 3.57 -16.98
CA THR A 809 19.01 2.91 -18.08
C THR A 809 17.50 3.01 -17.99
N ARG A 810 16.91 2.77 -16.81
CA ARG A 810 15.47 2.78 -16.62
C ARG A 810 14.88 4.18 -16.80
N ALA A 811 15.46 5.17 -16.12
CA ALA A 811 15.06 6.56 -16.21
C ALA A 811 15.11 7.05 -17.67
N CYS A 812 16.17 6.70 -18.39
CA CYS A 812 16.33 7.02 -19.81
C CYS A 812 15.26 6.32 -20.67
N THR A 813 15.06 5.01 -20.47
CA THR A 813 14.11 4.21 -21.27
C THR A 813 12.68 4.68 -21.13
N LEU A 814 12.26 5.04 -19.90
CA LEU A 814 10.89 5.50 -19.65
C LEU A 814 10.63 6.89 -20.20
N THR A 815 11.64 7.76 -20.20
CA THR A 815 11.48 9.17 -20.60
C THR A 815 11.69 9.37 -22.10
N TRP A 816 12.70 8.70 -22.67
CA TRP A 816 13.20 8.95 -24.03
C TRP A 816 13.07 7.73 -24.95
N GLY A 817 12.61 6.59 -24.43
CA GLY A 817 12.51 5.34 -25.16
C GLY A 817 13.80 4.52 -25.21
N ARG A 818 13.67 3.26 -25.64
CA ARG A 818 14.78 2.29 -25.67
C ARG A 818 15.91 2.71 -26.60
N GLU A 819 15.62 3.39 -27.71
CA GLU A 819 16.62 3.80 -28.69
C GLU A 819 17.64 4.78 -28.09
N VAL A 820 17.17 5.77 -27.32
CA VAL A 820 18.04 6.74 -26.65
C VAL A 820 18.86 6.06 -25.56
N ALA A 821 18.25 5.15 -24.79
CA ALA A 821 18.96 4.35 -23.80
C ALA A 821 20.11 3.52 -24.43
N SER A 822 19.87 2.90 -25.59
CA SER A 822 20.91 2.20 -26.35
C SER A 822 22.03 3.12 -26.81
N LEU A 823 21.73 4.37 -27.21
CA LEU A 823 22.76 5.34 -27.61
C LEU A 823 23.63 5.79 -26.43
N CYS A 824 23.03 6.03 -25.25
CA CYS A 824 23.78 6.34 -24.03
C CYS A 824 24.74 5.19 -23.66
N LEU A 825 24.24 3.96 -23.78
CA LEU A 825 25.01 2.75 -23.51
C LEU A 825 26.16 2.55 -24.52
N LEU A 826 25.93 2.79 -25.82
CA LEU A 826 26.99 2.77 -26.84
C LEU A 826 28.07 3.83 -26.57
N ALA A 827 27.66 5.04 -26.15
CA ALA A 827 28.60 6.11 -25.83
C ALA A 827 29.54 5.73 -24.66
N GLN A 828 29.05 4.95 -23.70
CA GLN A 828 29.87 4.38 -22.63
C GLN A 828 30.79 3.27 -23.16
N SER A 829 30.24 2.32 -23.91
CA SER A 829 30.99 1.17 -24.44
C SER A 829 32.14 1.61 -25.36
N CYS A 830 31.99 2.65 -26.18
CA CYS A 830 33.08 3.16 -27.02
C CYS A 830 34.27 3.68 -26.21
N LYS A 831 34.04 4.25 -25.02
CA LYS A 831 35.13 4.70 -24.14
C LYS A 831 35.77 3.54 -23.37
N SER A 832 34.97 2.59 -22.91
CA SER A 832 35.45 1.41 -22.18
C SER A 832 36.18 0.39 -23.10
N ALA A 833 35.71 0.21 -24.34
CA ALA A 833 36.31 -0.72 -25.31
C ALA A 833 37.68 -0.26 -25.82
N SER A 834 37.91 1.05 -25.95
CA SER A 834 39.25 1.59 -26.24
C SER A 834 40.28 1.26 -25.16
N LEU A 835 39.83 0.94 -23.93
CA LEU A 835 40.68 0.57 -22.80
C LEU A 835 40.78 -0.96 -22.60
N CYS A 836 39.73 -1.74 -22.89
CA CYS A 836 39.80 -3.21 -22.85
C CYS A 836 40.80 -3.79 -23.88
N LEU A 837 40.92 -3.18 -25.06
CA LEU A 837 41.93 -3.57 -26.06
C LEU A 837 43.36 -3.25 -25.60
N LEU A 838 43.56 -2.25 -24.75
CA LEU A 838 44.86 -1.93 -24.15
C LEU A 838 45.19 -2.86 -22.98
N ALA A 839 44.20 -3.21 -22.15
CA ALA A 839 44.37 -4.09 -21.00
C ALA A 839 44.57 -5.57 -21.39
N GLN A 840 44.14 -6.00 -22.58
CA GLN A 840 44.48 -7.33 -23.14
C GLN A 840 45.86 -7.37 -23.82
N SER A 841 46.53 -6.21 -23.98
CA SER A 841 47.83 -6.06 -24.63
C SER A 841 48.99 -5.72 -23.67
N CYS A 842 48.72 -5.69 -22.36
CA CYS A 842 49.68 -5.63 -21.26
C CYS A 842 49.51 -6.88 -20.40
#